data_AF-A0A9Q9WDW8-F1
#
_entry.id   AF-A0A9Q9WDW8-F1
#
_cell.length_a   1.000
_cell.length_b   1.000
_cell.length_c   1.000
_cell.angle_alpha   90.00
_cell.angle_beta   90.00
_cell.angle_gamma   90.00
#
_symmetry.space_group_name_H-M   'P 1'
#
loop_
_entity.id
_entity.type
_entity.pdbx_description
1 polymer ?
#
loop_
_entity_poly.entity_id
_entity_poly.type
_entity_poly.pdbx_seq_one_letter_code
_entity_poly.pdbx_strand_id
1 'polypeptide(L)'
;MSTLWFTSLWHLLLFLFTSEEACAESVIKSVRLIVHPRDEVERGTNVTLECQAEVSHKEGSQPNHNYSFYKDFKSLNTDQTSSRDNFYSIPDARVAHSGKYQCVVNTKEQKGQSSVEALTVKGLQTPVLKVDKLKLREGDDVTAVCTVEEEIGPLTFFFSDGSQDLYMEHTESHKVERQLVLPKATMNIFCYYSFSFPSTIERSNKSNVIRFDIQEVAINPNIKVNPSTNITEGDLITFNCSVDTTYQRNSELKISLVHGHTLLSVNMTQTDYKMPIKANESGEYECISRLGRVSKSSAMNITVKELFSMPVLSIPQDKVFEGENFTISCQINSFAKERIQMDDIRYSIFQDNTPVINGSIYNGTAGKASNGKYICVAEAKEITKKSRSVLFEAKVLVSKPEISVDGPVIINESFWIYCHSDNGSLPIIYSLKRNKITLNRTEVSDLREKARFLAMISTPSDISSYMCEAENNGQFSRKMSERLHVPVIVPVGKPLLTVIPVPGNIEEGSDVTLICNIAKGSPPITFSFYGGSGTKIYHTTVQSNSSSYGLSAVKRQHSGNYYCEANNQADALMRSDTVTVEVSLANWKKALIAVFCMLVVALLVLFIVMRYKAKRVVMNNKESVWSERPPDVADQDSLGSTNEGDLEYSEVVHPPPVDPTQIPLKKGTDTVYSELQTTQGAIEHVNHQGLLEYADLNHDLPEPVD
;
A
#
# COMPACT_ATOMS: atom_id res chain seq x y z
N MET A 1 86.02 45.67 58.37
CA MET A 1 84.89 46.56 58.08
C MET A 1 83.95 45.83 57.12
N SER A 2 82.63 45.92 57.23
CA SER A 2 81.84 46.44 58.35
C SER A 2 80.42 45.88 58.31
N THR A 3 79.95 45.50 59.50
CA THR A 3 78.56 45.66 59.99
C THR A 3 77.46 46.04 58.99
N LEU A 4 76.45 45.16 58.92
CA LEU A 4 75.04 45.45 59.19
C LEU A 4 74.30 46.47 58.28
N TRP A 5 73.06 46.15 57.94
CA TRP A 5 71.83 46.78 58.45
C TRP A 5 70.66 46.11 57.71
N PHE A 6 69.99 45.18 58.37
CA PHE A 6 68.66 45.40 58.98
C PHE A 6 67.55 45.51 57.92
N THR A 7 66.93 44.39 57.55
CA THR A 7 65.72 43.84 58.22
C THR A 7 64.54 44.81 58.25
N SER A 8 63.81 44.91 57.12
CA SER A 8 62.46 45.51 57.09
C SER A 8 61.51 44.79 56.12
N LEU A 9 61.70 43.48 55.91
CA LEU A 9 60.76 42.60 55.18
C LEU A 9 60.22 41.48 56.10
N TRP A 10 60.11 41.76 57.39
CA TRP A 10 59.77 40.77 58.44
C TRP A 10 58.26 40.53 58.60
N HIS A 11 57.42 41.26 57.85
CA HIS A 11 55.95 41.28 57.99
C HIS A 11 55.19 41.03 56.67
N LEU A 12 55.76 40.25 55.76
CA LEU A 12 55.03 39.13 55.17
C LEU A 12 55.39 37.93 56.06
N LEU A 13 54.67 37.62 57.15
CA LEU A 13 53.24 37.27 57.16
C LEU A 13 52.91 36.38 55.95
N LEU A 14 52.93 35.07 56.16
CA LEU A 14 51.76 34.25 56.54
C LEU A 14 51.01 33.83 55.27
N PHE A 15 50.84 32.51 55.11
CA PHE A 15 50.61 31.83 53.83
C PHE A 15 51.84 32.03 52.89
N LEU A 16 52.50 30.99 52.39
CA LEU A 16 51.96 29.72 51.89
C LEU A 16 52.70 28.48 52.43
N PHE A 17 51.95 27.40 52.59
CA PHE A 17 52.40 26.00 52.81
C PHE A 17 53.36 25.72 53.97
N THR A 18 52.76 25.72 55.17
CA THR A 18 53.00 24.64 56.13
C THR A 18 52.67 23.29 55.48
N SER A 19 53.68 22.49 55.19
CA SER A 19 53.52 21.04 55.00
C SER A 19 54.23 20.33 56.14
N GLU A 20 53.48 19.92 57.16
CA GLU A 20 53.97 18.95 58.13
C GLU A 20 54.10 17.60 57.42
N GLU A 21 55.29 17.32 56.89
CA GLU A 21 55.71 15.94 56.59
C GLU A 21 55.88 15.22 57.93
N ALA A 22 54.75 14.73 58.46
CA ALA A 22 54.72 13.85 59.60
C ALA A 22 55.60 12.62 59.30
N CYS A 23 56.80 12.61 59.87
CA CYS A 23 57.80 11.57 59.64
C CYS A 23 57.33 10.25 60.26
N ALA A 24 56.60 9.46 59.47
CA ALA A 24 55.90 8.25 59.88
C ALA A 24 56.69 7.41 60.90
N GLU A 25 56.02 7.05 62.00
CA GLU A 25 56.56 6.20 63.06
C GLU A 25 56.78 4.77 62.54
N SER A 26 55.99 4.34 61.54
CA SER A 26 55.99 3.00 60.96
C SER A 26 55.90 3.00 59.43
N VAL A 27 56.58 2.03 58.78
CA VAL A 27 56.54 1.82 57.31
C VAL A 27 56.42 0.32 57.01
N ILE A 28 55.42 -0.05 56.23
CA ILE A 28 55.18 -1.40 55.72
C ILE A 28 56.03 -1.60 54.46
N LYS A 29 56.99 -2.53 54.50
CA LYS A 29 57.84 -2.89 53.34
C LYS A 29 57.16 -3.89 52.41
N SER A 30 56.50 -4.89 52.98
CA SER A 30 55.78 -5.93 52.22
C SER A 30 54.70 -6.59 53.08
N VAL A 31 53.68 -7.12 52.41
CA VAL A 31 52.65 -8.01 52.99
C VAL A 31 52.52 -9.20 52.05
N ARG A 32 52.50 -10.42 52.60
CA ARG A 32 52.31 -11.66 51.83
C ARG A 32 51.24 -12.52 52.49
N LEU A 33 50.48 -13.22 51.66
CA LEU A 33 49.49 -14.22 52.08
C LEU A 33 50.00 -15.59 51.64
N ILE A 34 49.90 -16.59 52.50
CA ILE A 34 50.35 -17.96 52.28
C ILE A 34 49.20 -18.89 52.67
N VAL A 35 48.88 -19.85 51.80
CA VAL A 35 47.79 -20.82 52.01
C VAL A 35 48.39 -22.17 52.41
N HIS A 36 48.22 -22.56 53.68
CA HIS A 36 48.66 -23.86 54.19
C HIS A 36 47.51 -24.88 54.19
N PRO A 37 47.73 -26.15 53.80
CA PRO A 37 49.01 -26.71 53.34
C PRO A 37 49.35 -26.39 51.88
N ARG A 38 48.36 -25.96 51.08
CA ARG A 38 48.49 -25.52 49.68
C ARG A 38 47.19 -24.83 49.21
N ASP A 39 47.24 -24.24 48.03
CA ASP A 39 46.14 -23.54 47.33
C ASP A 39 44.99 -24.45 46.86
N GLU A 40 45.25 -25.71 46.53
CA GLU A 40 44.21 -26.69 46.14
C GLU A 40 44.10 -27.88 47.11
N VAL A 41 42.96 -28.03 47.80
CA VAL A 41 42.73 -29.09 48.81
C VAL A 41 41.45 -29.90 48.55
N GLU A 42 41.38 -31.09 49.11
CA GLU A 42 40.15 -31.90 49.17
C GLU A 42 39.28 -31.45 50.37
N ARG A 43 37.97 -31.70 50.30
CA ARG A 43 37.05 -31.39 51.41
C ARG A 43 37.48 -32.02 52.74
N GLY A 44 37.20 -31.34 53.85
CA GLY A 44 37.60 -31.76 55.20
C GLY A 44 39.08 -31.51 55.54
N THR A 45 39.85 -30.91 54.63
CA THR A 45 41.21 -30.44 54.95
C THR A 45 41.13 -29.20 55.83
N ASN A 46 41.83 -29.19 56.97
CA ASN A 46 42.03 -27.97 57.75
C ASN A 46 43.00 -27.05 57.01
N VAL A 47 42.50 -25.90 56.54
CA VAL A 47 43.29 -24.89 55.83
C VAL A 47 43.63 -23.75 56.79
N THR A 48 44.84 -23.19 56.69
CA THR A 48 45.22 -21.99 57.45
C THR A 48 45.83 -20.96 56.52
N LEU A 49 45.28 -19.74 56.55
CA LEU A 49 45.78 -18.59 55.82
C LEU A 49 46.75 -17.82 56.73
N GLU A 50 48.04 -17.88 56.43
CA GLU A 50 49.07 -17.11 57.11
C GLU A 50 49.28 -15.79 56.37
N CYS A 51 49.17 -14.67 57.07
CA CYS A 51 49.52 -13.36 56.54
C CYS A 51 50.76 -12.82 57.25
N GLN A 52 51.85 -12.64 56.50
CA GLN A 52 53.13 -12.12 56.99
C GLN A 52 53.30 -10.65 56.58
N ALA A 53 53.77 -9.80 57.49
CA ALA A 53 54.04 -8.38 57.22
C ALA A 53 55.40 -7.93 57.76
N GLU A 54 56.19 -7.28 56.91
CA GLU A 54 57.46 -6.66 57.34
C GLU A 54 57.26 -5.17 57.62
N VAL A 55 56.97 -4.83 58.87
CA VAL A 55 56.79 -3.45 59.34
C VAL A 55 58.06 -2.95 60.03
N SER A 56 58.66 -1.90 59.47
CA SER A 56 59.81 -1.18 60.07
C SER A 56 59.30 0.01 60.88
N HIS A 57 60.00 0.36 61.96
CA HIS A 57 59.54 1.35 62.94
C HIS A 57 60.72 2.15 63.53
N LYS A 58 60.45 3.34 64.08
CA LYS A 58 61.45 4.12 64.81
C LYS A 58 61.88 3.43 66.11
N GLU A 59 63.17 3.49 66.42
CA GLU A 59 63.75 2.90 67.63
C GLU A 59 63.09 3.49 68.89
N GLY A 60 62.55 2.62 69.76
CA GLY A 60 61.75 2.99 70.93
C GLY A 60 60.22 3.05 70.72
N SER A 61 59.71 2.93 69.48
CA SER A 61 58.27 2.76 69.21
C SER A 61 57.89 1.29 69.04
N GLN A 62 56.64 0.92 69.36
CA GLN A 62 56.15 -0.46 69.23
C GLN A 62 54.98 -0.52 68.22
N PRO A 63 55.18 -1.06 67.00
CA PRO A 63 54.20 -0.96 65.91
C PRO A 63 53.05 -1.97 66.07
N ASN A 64 52.02 -1.59 66.82
CA ASN A 64 50.73 -2.31 66.80
C ASN A 64 50.02 -2.04 65.47
N HIS A 65 49.65 -3.09 64.75
CA HIS A 65 49.01 -3.05 63.44
C HIS A 65 47.84 -4.04 63.39
N ASN A 66 46.87 -3.79 62.50
CA ASN A 66 45.76 -4.72 62.32
C ASN A 66 45.93 -5.57 61.06
N TYR A 67 45.35 -6.76 61.09
CA TYR A 67 45.25 -7.68 59.97
C TYR A 67 43.76 -7.91 59.67
N SER A 68 43.34 -7.61 58.45
CA SER A 68 41.99 -7.89 57.94
C SER A 68 42.08 -8.92 56.82
N PHE A 69 41.46 -10.08 57.03
CA PHE A 69 41.32 -11.09 55.98
C PHE A 69 40.04 -10.85 55.18
N TYR A 70 40.14 -10.91 53.86
CA TYR A 70 39.02 -10.80 52.92
C TYR A 70 38.92 -12.07 52.08
N LYS A 71 37.69 -12.51 51.80
CA LYS A 71 37.35 -13.52 50.79
C LYS A 71 36.37 -12.91 49.81
N ASP A 72 36.68 -12.96 48.51
CA ASP A 72 35.84 -12.45 47.42
C ASP A 72 35.35 -11.00 47.71
N PHE A 73 36.29 -10.17 48.19
CA PHE A 73 36.11 -8.77 48.66
C PHE A 73 35.25 -8.56 49.92
N LYS A 74 34.69 -9.62 50.53
CA LYS A 74 33.99 -9.57 51.83
C LYS A 74 34.99 -9.80 52.98
N SER A 75 34.96 -8.95 54.00
CA SER A 75 35.77 -9.11 55.22
C SER A 75 35.32 -10.32 56.03
N LEU A 76 36.27 -11.14 56.49
CA LEU A 76 36.03 -12.33 57.33
C LEU A 76 36.27 -12.06 58.82
N ASN A 77 37.48 -11.64 59.17
CA ASN A 77 37.86 -11.25 60.53
C ASN A 77 38.82 -10.05 60.50
N THR A 78 39.00 -9.37 61.63
CA THR A 78 40.04 -8.33 61.80
C THR A 78 40.60 -8.33 63.22
N ASP A 79 41.90 -8.60 63.34
CA ASP A 79 42.62 -8.68 64.62
C ASP A 79 43.65 -7.57 64.72
N GLN A 80 43.91 -7.04 65.93
CA GLN A 80 45.08 -6.19 66.22
C GLN A 80 46.17 -7.02 66.88
N THR A 81 47.42 -6.88 66.42
CA THR A 81 48.57 -7.58 66.98
C THR A 81 49.88 -6.83 66.77
N SER A 82 50.89 -7.18 67.55
CA SER A 82 52.29 -6.80 67.34
C SER A 82 53.15 -7.97 66.82
N SER A 83 52.52 -9.09 66.47
CA SER A 83 53.15 -10.18 65.72
C SER A 83 53.57 -9.72 64.32
N ARG A 84 54.51 -10.42 63.68
CA ARG A 84 54.81 -10.26 62.25
C ARG A 84 53.82 -11.01 61.35
N ASP A 85 53.14 -12.00 61.94
CA ASP A 85 52.35 -12.99 61.22
C ASP A 85 51.01 -13.18 61.96
N ASN A 86 49.89 -13.23 61.22
CA ASN A 86 48.57 -13.57 61.75
C ASN A 86 47.95 -14.72 60.94
N PHE A 87 47.06 -15.51 61.56
CA PHE A 87 46.55 -16.77 61.01
C PHE A 87 45.02 -16.81 61.03
N TYR A 88 44.39 -17.07 59.88
CA TYR A 88 42.96 -17.36 59.78
C TYR A 88 42.74 -18.85 59.49
N SER A 89 42.12 -19.57 60.41
CA SER A 89 41.88 -21.01 60.31
C SER A 89 40.51 -21.32 59.70
N ILE A 90 40.50 -22.20 58.71
CA ILE A 90 39.32 -22.81 58.12
C ILE A 90 39.35 -24.30 58.48
N PRO A 91 38.76 -24.70 59.62
CA PRO A 91 38.58 -26.12 59.93
C PRO A 91 37.63 -26.76 58.92
N ASP A 92 37.83 -28.05 58.65
CA ASP A 92 36.91 -28.88 57.86
C ASP A 92 36.50 -28.27 56.51
N ALA A 93 37.45 -27.70 55.76
CA ALA A 93 37.14 -26.88 54.59
C ALA A 93 36.19 -27.58 53.60
N ARG A 94 35.04 -26.96 53.34
CA ARG A 94 34.01 -27.35 52.35
C ARG A 94 34.13 -26.53 51.07
N VAL A 95 33.52 -26.99 49.97
CA VAL A 95 33.59 -26.36 48.62
C VAL A 95 33.24 -24.86 48.63
N ALA A 96 32.31 -24.42 49.48
CA ALA A 96 31.95 -23.01 49.67
C ALA A 96 33.07 -22.09 50.20
N HIS A 97 34.13 -22.65 50.78
CA HIS A 97 35.32 -21.91 51.20
C HIS A 97 36.25 -21.60 50.02
N SER A 98 36.04 -22.20 48.84
CA SER A 98 36.75 -21.84 47.61
C SER A 98 36.49 -20.38 47.24
N GLY A 99 37.52 -19.65 46.84
CA GLY A 99 37.42 -18.22 46.51
C GLY A 99 38.77 -17.51 46.52
N LYS A 100 38.73 -16.20 46.29
CA LYS A 100 39.91 -15.33 46.24
C LYS A 100 40.12 -14.66 47.59
N TYR A 101 41.24 -14.97 48.23
CA TYR A 101 41.60 -14.43 49.53
C TYR A 101 42.65 -13.33 49.39
N GLN A 102 42.51 -12.29 50.22
CA GLN A 102 43.50 -11.22 50.33
C GLN A 102 43.67 -10.84 51.80
N CYS A 103 44.91 -10.60 52.21
CA CYS A 103 45.21 -9.99 53.50
C CYS A 103 45.50 -8.50 53.32
N VAL A 104 44.98 -7.71 54.25
CA VAL A 104 45.19 -6.27 54.32
C VAL A 104 45.74 -5.93 55.69
N VAL A 105 46.82 -5.14 55.73
CA VAL A 105 47.48 -4.74 56.97
C VAL A 105 47.40 -3.22 57.11
N ASN A 106 46.77 -2.73 58.18
CA ASN A 106 46.66 -1.29 58.43
C ASN A 106 47.48 -0.91 59.67
N THR A 107 48.38 0.07 59.49
CA THR A 107 48.98 0.84 60.59
C THR A 107 48.17 2.12 60.81
N LYS A 108 48.62 3.03 61.69
CA LYS A 108 48.03 4.38 61.82
C LYS A 108 48.21 5.23 60.56
N GLU A 109 49.23 4.94 59.75
CA GLU A 109 49.81 5.86 58.75
C GLU A 109 49.72 5.30 57.32
N GLN A 110 49.86 3.99 57.18
CA GLN A 110 49.96 3.29 55.90
C GLN A 110 49.10 2.02 55.87
N LYS A 111 48.51 1.74 54.70
CA LYS A 111 47.78 0.51 54.40
C LYS A 111 48.57 -0.35 53.40
N GLY A 112 48.97 -1.54 53.83
CA GLY A 112 49.55 -2.60 52.99
C GLY A 112 48.50 -3.63 52.57
N GLN A 113 48.75 -4.32 51.46
CA GLN A 113 47.90 -5.39 50.95
C GLN A 113 48.76 -6.51 50.37
N SER A 114 48.34 -7.76 50.53
CA SER A 114 48.96 -8.90 49.85
C SER A 114 48.54 -8.98 48.37
N SER A 115 49.24 -9.84 47.63
CA SER A 115 48.68 -10.52 46.46
C SER A 115 47.36 -11.23 46.80
N VAL A 116 46.55 -11.49 45.77
CA VAL A 116 45.28 -12.22 45.90
C VAL A 116 45.55 -13.69 45.62
N GLU A 117 45.48 -14.53 46.65
CA GLU A 117 45.68 -15.97 46.54
C GLU A 117 44.33 -16.69 46.36
N ALA A 118 44.28 -17.69 45.50
CA ALA A 118 43.06 -18.47 45.27
C ALA A 118 43.11 -19.77 46.09
N LEU A 119 42.10 -19.99 46.94
CA LEU A 119 41.88 -21.29 47.56
C LEU A 119 40.82 -22.05 46.75
N THR A 120 41.12 -23.29 46.38
CA THR A 120 40.18 -24.21 45.74
C THR A 120 40.00 -25.44 46.63
N VAL A 121 38.78 -25.67 47.10
CA VAL A 121 38.38 -26.86 47.85
C VAL A 121 37.54 -27.74 46.94
N LYS A 122 38.01 -28.97 46.65
CA LYS A 122 37.36 -29.90 45.73
C LYS A 122 36.52 -30.96 46.44
N GLY A 123 35.51 -31.44 45.72
CA GLY A 123 34.80 -32.68 46.04
C GLY A 123 33.63 -32.46 46.97
N LEU A 124 32.48 -32.09 46.42
CA LEU A 124 31.19 -32.09 47.12
C LEU A 124 30.87 -33.45 47.80
N GLN A 125 30.27 -33.39 48.99
CA GLN A 125 29.79 -34.56 49.73
C GLN A 125 28.66 -35.28 48.97
N THR A 126 28.55 -36.60 49.15
CA THR A 126 27.44 -37.39 48.56
C THR A 126 26.17 -37.25 49.40
N PRO A 127 25.01 -36.89 48.82
CA PRO A 127 23.75 -36.78 49.55
C PRO A 127 23.16 -38.13 49.96
N VAL A 128 22.36 -38.12 51.02
CA VAL A 128 21.53 -39.26 51.45
C VAL A 128 20.06 -38.94 51.20
N LEU A 129 19.37 -39.87 50.53
CA LEU A 129 17.93 -39.80 50.23
C LEU A 129 17.15 -40.76 51.15
N LYS A 130 16.12 -40.24 51.82
CA LYS A 130 15.17 -40.99 52.65
C LYS A 130 13.75 -40.75 52.13
N VAL A 131 12.84 -41.71 52.34
CA VAL A 131 11.42 -41.60 51.98
C VAL A 131 10.52 -42.09 53.12
N ASP A 132 9.28 -41.60 53.18
CA ASP A 132 8.27 -42.02 54.15
C ASP A 132 7.72 -43.44 53.92
N LYS A 133 7.63 -43.89 52.66
CA LYS A 133 7.10 -45.21 52.29
C LYS A 133 7.73 -45.77 51.01
N LEU A 134 7.78 -47.11 50.92
CA LEU A 134 8.37 -47.87 49.79
C LEU A 134 7.34 -48.61 48.93
N LYS A 135 6.14 -48.83 49.46
CA LYS A 135 5.00 -49.40 48.71
C LYS A 135 4.03 -48.28 48.39
N LEU A 136 3.61 -48.21 47.12
CA LEU A 136 2.74 -47.18 46.58
C LEU A 136 1.66 -47.84 45.73
N ARG A 137 0.49 -47.22 45.60
CA ARG A 137 -0.47 -47.52 44.53
C ARG A 137 -0.30 -46.48 43.42
N GLU A 138 -0.78 -46.80 42.22
CA GLU A 138 -0.87 -45.82 41.13
C GLU A 138 -1.55 -44.53 41.64
N GLY A 139 -0.88 -43.37 41.51
CA GLY A 139 -1.39 -42.06 41.92
C GLY A 139 -1.17 -41.65 43.38
N ASP A 140 -0.63 -42.52 44.25
CA ASP A 140 -0.10 -42.11 45.56
C ASP A 140 1.13 -41.19 45.36
N ASP A 141 1.31 -40.21 46.26
CA ASP A 141 2.53 -39.36 46.35
C ASP A 141 3.54 -39.95 47.36
N VAL A 142 4.77 -39.43 47.42
CA VAL A 142 5.81 -39.87 48.35
C VAL A 142 6.55 -38.68 48.97
N THR A 143 6.83 -38.72 50.28
CA THR A 143 7.59 -37.65 50.96
C THR A 143 9.08 -38.01 50.90
N ALA A 144 9.85 -37.27 50.12
CA ALA A 144 11.26 -37.50 49.88
C ALA A 144 12.12 -36.45 50.59
N VAL A 145 13.17 -36.91 51.30
CA VAL A 145 14.08 -36.08 52.09
C VAL A 145 15.51 -36.30 51.60
N CYS A 146 16.11 -35.27 51.02
CA CYS A 146 17.52 -35.27 50.62
C CYS A 146 18.36 -34.49 51.64
N THR A 147 19.50 -35.04 52.06
CA THR A 147 20.33 -34.53 53.17
C THR A 147 21.82 -34.55 52.84
N VAL A 148 22.53 -33.48 53.21
CA VAL A 148 23.97 -33.22 52.96
C VAL A 148 24.61 -32.59 54.20
N GLU A 149 24.62 -33.34 55.30
CA GLU A 149 25.15 -32.91 56.60
C GLU A 149 26.52 -32.24 56.46
N GLU A 150 26.72 -31.09 57.13
CA GLU A 150 27.98 -30.30 57.13
C GLU A 150 28.36 -29.58 55.83
N GLU A 151 27.58 -29.65 54.75
CA GLU A 151 27.73 -28.73 53.59
C GLU A 151 26.99 -27.40 53.82
N ILE A 152 27.53 -26.30 53.29
CA ILE A 152 27.07 -24.93 53.56
C ILE A 152 27.08 -24.06 52.28
N GLY A 153 26.27 -22.98 52.27
CA GLY A 153 26.17 -22.03 51.16
C GLY A 153 25.00 -22.31 50.20
N PRO A 154 24.95 -21.67 49.03
CA PRO A 154 23.85 -21.81 48.07
C PRO A 154 23.86 -23.18 47.38
N LEU A 155 23.04 -24.11 47.88
CA LEU A 155 22.89 -25.46 47.34
C LEU A 155 21.65 -25.54 46.46
N THR A 156 21.77 -26.12 45.27
CA THR A 156 20.61 -26.47 44.43
C THR A 156 20.42 -27.98 44.42
N PHE A 157 19.37 -28.48 45.05
CA PHE A 157 19.02 -29.90 45.11
C PHE A 157 18.16 -30.30 43.92
N PHE A 158 18.34 -31.54 43.46
CA PHE A 158 17.60 -32.19 42.38
C PHE A 158 17.14 -33.57 42.83
N PHE A 159 15.88 -33.90 42.63
CA PHE A 159 15.33 -35.25 42.77
C PHE A 159 15.07 -35.80 41.37
N SER A 160 15.56 -37.00 41.05
CA SER A 160 15.53 -37.56 39.69
C SER A 160 15.22 -39.05 39.70
N ASP A 161 14.56 -39.53 38.64
CA ASP A 161 14.38 -40.96 38.36
C ASP A 161 15.44 -41.53 37.39
N GLY A 162 16.34 -40.68 36.90
CA GLY A 162 17.36 -41.04 35.91
C GLY A 162 16.95 -40.84 34.46
N SER A 163 15.66 -40.56 34.18
CA SER A 163 15.18 -40.08 32.88
C SER A 163 15.00 -38.56 32.86
N GLN A 164 14.53 -37.99 33.97
CA GLN A 164 14.32 -36.56 34.16
C GLN A 164 14.54 -36.13 35.62
N ASP A 165 14.69 -34.83 35.86
CA ASP A 165 14.59 -34.25 37.20
C ASP A 165 13.10 -34.03 37.53
N LEU A 166 12.62 -34.66 38.59
CA LEU A 166 11.24 -34.60 39.08
C LEU A 166 10.96 -33.31 39.87
N TYR A 167 11.98 -32.77 40.53
CA TYR A 167 11.90 -31.54 41.32
C TYR A 167 13.29 -30.92 41.54
N MET A 168 13.35 -29.60 41.63
CA MET A 168 14.56 -28.82 41.90
C MET A 168 14.26 -27.74 42.96
N GLU A 169 15.16 -27.52 43.91
CA GLU A 169 15.04 -26.47 44.94
C GLU A 169 16.39 -25.84 45.27
N HIS A 170 16.46 -24.51 45.28
CA HIS A 170 17.64 -23.75 45.69
C HIS A 170 17.48 -23.27 47.14
N THR A 171 18.43 -23.60 48.01
CA THR A 171 18.36 -23.31 49.45
C THR A 171 19.75 -23.16 50.07
N GLU A 172 19.83 -22.50 51.23
CA GLU A 172 21.04 -22.50 52.08
C GLU A 172 21.01 -23.62 53.14
N SER A 173 19.95 -24.44 53.13
CA SER A 173 19.76 -25.59 54.02
C SER A 173 20.53 -26.83 53.55
N HIS A 174 21.16 -27.54 54.50
CA HIS A 174 21.74 -28.87 54.28
C HIS A 174 20.68 -30.00 54.10
N LYS A 175 19.39 -29.65 54.08
CA LYS A 175 18.25 -30.56 53.93
C LYS A 175 17.16 -29.94 53.07
N VAL A 176 16.62 -30.72 52.12
CA VAL A 176 15.35 -30.46 51.43
C VAL A 176 14.38 -31.61 51.68
N GLU A 177 13.12 -31.28 51.96
CA GLU A 177 12.04 -32.24 52.21
C GLU A 177 10.83 -31.87 51.34
N ARG A 178 10.41 -32.79 50.47
CA ARG A 178 9.42 -32.52 49.44
C ARG A 178 8.50 -33.71 49.18
N GLN A 179 7.19 -33.45 49.10
CA GLN A 179 6.23 -34.40 48.56
C GLN A 179 6.35 -34.44 47.03
N LEU A 180 6.79 -35.58 46.49
CA LEU A 180 6.95 -35.85 45.07
C LEU A 180 5.74 -36.61 44.53
N VAL A 181 5.34 -36.28 43.29
CA VAL A 181 4.36 -37.05 42.52
C VAL A 181 5.12 -37.85 41.47
N LEU A 182 5.08 -39.18 41.55
CA LEU A 182 5.85 -40.05 40.67
C LEU A 182 5.11 -40.30 39.34
N PRO A 183 5.78 -40.18 38.18
CA PRO A 183 5.27 -40.68 36.90
C PRO A 183 4.95 -42.18 36.92
N LYS A 184 4.03 -42.63 36.06
CA LYS A 184 3.50 -44.03 36.05
C LYS A 184 4.56 -45.14 35.85
N ALA A 185 5.79 -44.80 35.46
CA ALA A 185 6.89 -45.74 35.21
C ALA A 185 8.10 -45.55 36.15
N THR A 186 8.04 -44.62 37.12
CA THR A 186 9.17 -44.24 37.96
C THR A 186 9.42 -45.25 39.08
N MET A 187 10.06 -46.37 38.72
CA MET A 187 10.40 -47.48 39.63
C MET A 187 11.51 -47.16 40.64
N ASN A 188 12.35 -46.16 40.35
CA ASN A 188 13.51 -45.80 41.17
C ASN A 188 13.67 -44.27 41.24
N ILE A 189 14.18 -43.74 42.35
CA ILE A 189 14.61 -42.33 42.47
C ILE A 189 15.94 -42.20 43.22
N PHE A 190 16.67 -41.13 42.93
CA PHE A 190 17.84 -40.64 43.67
C PHE A 190 17.78 -39.11 43.78
N CYS A 191 18.58 -38.52 44.66
CA CYS A 191 18.85 -37.09 44.64
C CYS A 191 20.33 -36.80 44.37
N TYR A 192 20.60 -35.59 43.90
CA TYR A 192 21.93 -34.99 43.80
C TYR A 192 21.78 -33.49 44.05
N TYR A 193 22.88 -32.76 44.20
CA TYR A 193 22.85 -31.31 44.29
C TYR A 193 24.02 -30.69 43.53
N SER A 194 23.99 -29.37 43.37
CA SER A 194 25.07 -28.59 42.79
C SER A 194 25.38 -27.33 43.58
N PHE A 195 26.67 -26.97 43.59
CA PHE A 195 27.16 -25.68 44.05
C PHE A 195 27.46 -24.80 42.83
N SER A 196 26.89 -23.60 42.80
CA SER A 196 26.99 -22.68 41.66
C SER A 196 28.00 -21.56 41.93
N PHE A 197 29.13 -21.59 41.21
CA PHE A 197 30.08 -20.49 41.15
C PHE A 197 29.74 -19.55 39.97
N PRO A 198 30.24 -18.29 39.94
CA PRO A 198 29.97 -17.35 38.84
C PRO A 198 30.43 -17.81 37.44
N SER A 199 31.27 -18.83 37.34
CA SER A 199 31.86 -19.34 36.09
C SER A 199 31.74 -20.85 35.88
N THR A 200 31.30 -21.61 36.90
CA THR A 200 31.33 -23.07 36.92
C THR A 200 30.24 -23.61 37.85
N ILE A 201 29.75 -24.83 37.58
CA ILE A 201 28.80 -25.54 38.45
C ILE A 201 29.43 -26.86 38.85
N GLU A 202 29.72 -27.05 40.14
CA GLU A 202 30.17 -28.34 40.67
C GLU A 202 28.93 -29.17 41.05
N ARG A 203 28.91 -30.46 40.71
CA ARG A 203 27.80 -31.36 40.98
C ARG A 203 28.23 -32.48 41.90
N SER A 204 27.39 -32.82 42.88
CA SER A 204 27.61 -33.94 43.78
C SER A 204 27.52 -35.27 43.05
N ASN A 205 28.03 -36.32 43.71
CA ASN A 205 27.63 -37.68 43.37
C ASN A 205 26.12 -37.88 43.59
N LYS A 206 25.54 -38.92 42.98
CA LYS A 206 24.16 -39.35 43.22
C LYS A 206 24.03 -40.00 44.60
N SER A 207 22.87 -39.83 45.25
CA SER A 207 22.53 -40.50 46.50
C SER A 207 22.40 -42.02 46.35
N ASN A 208 22.13 -42.69 47.47
CA ASN A 208 21.48 -44.00 47.46
C ASN A 208 20.20 -43.96 46.60
N VAL A 209 19.96 -45.04 45.85
CA VAL A 209 18.78 -45.19 44.99
C VAL A 209 17.67 -45.86 45.79
N ILE A 210 16.52 -45.18 45.93
CA ILE A 210 15.28 -45.74 46.46
C ILE A 210 14.56 -46.48 45.32
N ARG A 211 13.97 -47.64 45.62
CA ARG A 211 13.14 -48.42 44.69
C ARG A 211 11.73 -48.55 45.23
N PHE A 212 10.73 -48.43 44.37
CA PHE A 212 9.32 -48.51 44.75
C PHE A 212 8.65 -49.79 44.25
N ASP A 213 7.78 -50.32 45.09
CA ASP A 213 6.84 -51.41 44.77
C ASP A 213 5.48 -50.77 44.47
N ILE A 214 5.14 -50.63 43.18
CA ILE A 214 3.96 -49.89 42.70
C ILE A 214 2.85 -50.87 42.33
N GLN A 215 1.74 -50.85 43.09
CA GLN A 215 0.55 -51.63 42.82
C GLN A 215 -0.37 -50.90 41.82
N GLU A 216 -0.63 -51.52 40.67
CA GLU A 216 -1.54 -50.98 39.65
C GLU A 216 -3.01 -50.93 40.14
N VAL A 217 -3.73 -49.86 39.78
CA VAL A 217 -5.14 -49.69 40.13
C VAL A 217 -6.03 -50.15 38.97
N ALA A 218 -6.75 -51.26 39.16
CA ALA A 218 -7.48 -51.98 38.11
C ALA A 218 -8.85 -51.34 37.73
N ILE A 219 -8.87 -50.04 37.41
CA ILE A 219 -10.07 -49.31 36.99
C ILE A 219 -10.25 -49.20 35.47
N ASN A 220 -9.60 -50.06 34.67
CA ASN A 220 -9.67 -50.03 33.20
C ASN A 220 -11.14 -50.14 32.73
N PRO A 221 -11.67 -49.16 31.97
CA PRO A 221 -13.06 -49.21 31.54
C PRO A 221 -13.27 -50.11 30.33
N ASN A 222 -14.46 -50.69 30.24
CA ASN A 222 -14.96 -51.45 29.11
C ASN A 222 -16.20 -50.73 28.56
N ILE A 223 -16.03 -50.14 27.38
CA ILE A 223 -17.10 -49.51 26.60
C ILE A 223 -17.87 -50.58 25.82
N LYS A 224 -19.21 -50.54 25.89
CA LYS A 224 -20.11 -51.32 25.03
C LYS A 224 -21.13 -50.39 24.40
N VAL A 225 -21.36 -50.57 23.11
CA VAL A 225 -22.26 -49.76 22.29
C VAL A 225 -23.31 -50.69 21.70
N ASN A 226 -24.59 -50.34 21.79
CA ASN A 226 -25.68 -51.14 21.23
C ASN A 226 -26.75 -50.25 20.58
N PRO A 227 -27.10 -50.47 19.29
CA PRO A 227 -26.35 -51.27 18.30
C PRO A 227 -24.94 -50.71 18.04
N SER A 228 -23.99 -51.57 17.64
CA SER A 228 -22.61 -51.19 17.29
C SER A 228 -22.31 -51.16 15.79
N THR A 229 -23.25 -51.62 14.96
CA THR A 229 -23.09 -51.73 13.49
C THR A 229 -24.44 -51.48 12.80
N ASN A 230 -24.41 -51.16 11.49
CA ASN A 230 -25.59 -50.87 10.67
C ASN A 230 -26.49 -49.73 11.22
N ILE A 231 -25.87 -48.82 11.96
CA ILE A 231 -26.51 -47.66 12.59
C ILE A 231 -26.97 -46.68 11.52
N THR A 232 -28.19 -46.19 11.66
CA THR A 232 -28.76 -45.10 10.85
C THR A 232 -29.04 -43.89 11.74
N GLU A 233 -28.87 -42.71 11.18
CA GLU A 233 -29.29 -41.44 11.76
C GLU A 233 -30.74 -41.51 12.28
N GLY A 234 -30.94 -41.13 13.54
CA GLY A 234 -32.20 -41.30 14.28
C GLY A 234 -32.25 -42.53 15.19
N ASP A 235 -31.33 -43.49 15.07
CA ASP A 235 -31.27 -44.65 15.98
C ASP A 235 -30.96 -44.24 17.42
N LEU A 236 -31.66 -44.85 18.38
CA LEU A 236 -31.39 -44.70 19.81
C LEU A 236 -30.20 -45.59 20.22
N ILE A 237 -29.00 -45.01 20.24
CA ILE A 237 -27.79 -45.70 20.67
C ILE A 237 -27.71 -45.76 22.18
N THR A 238 -27.35 -46.93 22.70
CA THR A 238 -27.11 -47.19 24.12
C THR A 238 -25.62 -47.39 24.38
N PHE A 239 -25.04 -46.55 25.23
CA PHE A 239 -23.66 -46.60 25.69
C PHE A 239 -23.58 -47.10 27.13
N ASN A 240 -22.88 -48.21 27.34
CA ASN A 240 -22.56 -48.75 28.66
C ASN A 240 -21.05 -48.61 28.90
N CYS A 241 -20.66 -47.80 29.89
CA CYS A 241 -19.30 -47.73 30.39
C CYS A 241 -19.22 -48.56 31.68
N SER A 242 -18.51 -49.68 31.66
CA SER A 242 -18.33 -50.56 32.83
C SER A 242 -16.87 -50.62 33.28
N VAL A 243 -16.62 -51.04 34.52
CA VAL A 243 -15.31 -51.25 35.16
C VAL A 243 -15.45 -52.45 36.10
N ASP A 244 -14.35 -52.97 36.66
CA ASP A 244 -14.42 -54.14 37.56
C ASP A 244 -15.39 -53.91 38.74
N THR A 245 -16.27 -54.88 38.95
CA THR A 245 -17.30 -54.92 40.01
C THR A 245 -16.78 -54.71 41.43
N THR A 246 -15.49 -54.98 41.67
CA THR A 246 -14.79 -54.68 42.92
C THR A 246 -14.70 -53.18 43.18
N TYR A 247 -14.44 -52.38 42.14
CA TYR A 247 -14.33 -50.92 42.21
C TYR A 247 -15.66 -50.19 41.93
N GLN A 248 -16.60 -50.79 41.20
CA GLN A 248 -17.93 -50.19 40.93
C GLN A 248 -18.73 -49.79 42.20
N ARG A 249 -18.41 -50.37 43.37
CA ARG A 249 -19.03 -50.04 44.66
C ARG A 249 -18.32 -48.92 45.43
N ASN A 250 -17.22 -48.37 44.92
CA ASN A 250 -16.55 -47.21 45.51
C ASN A 250 -17.24 -45.91 45.04
N SER A 251 -17.77 -45.12 45.99
CA SER A 251 -18.43 -43.84 45.74
C SER A 251 -17.52 -42.74 45.19
N GLU A 252 -16.20 -42.91 45.23
CA GLU A 252 -15.21 -41.99 44.66
C GLU A 252 -14.95 -42.22 43.17
N LEU A 253 -15.36 -43.38 42.62
CA LEU A 253 -15.10 -43.77 41.24
C LEU A 253 -16.05 -43.08 40.27
N LYS A 254 -15.52 -42.17 39.45
CA LYS A 254 -16.29 -41.42 38.45
C LYS A 254 -16.03 -41.98 37.06
N ILE A 255 -17.09 -42.37 36.36
CA ILE A 255 -17.05 -42.85 34.97
C ILE A 255 -17.73 -41.80 34.10
N SER A 256 -17.08 -41.35 33.03
CA SER A 256 -17.60 -40.32 32.10
C SER A 256 -17.52 -40.82 30.66
N LEU A 257 -18.41 -40.31 29.80
CA LEU A 257 -18.42 -40.61 28.36
C LEU A 257 -18.15 -39.32 27.57
N VAL A 258 -17.20 -39.38 26.65
CA VAL A 258 -16.74 -38.26 25.82
C VAL A 258 -16.82 -38.64 24.33
N HIS A 259 -17.14 -37.67 23.48
CA HIS A 259 -17.04 -37.78 22.02
C HIS A 259 -16.35 -36.53 21.47
N GLY A 260 -15.14 -36.68 20.91
CA GLY A 260 -14.29 -35.55 20.55
C GLY A 260 -14.01 -34.65 21.75
N HIS A 261 -14.46 -33.39 21.69
CA HIS A 261 -14.36 -32.43 22.80
C HIS A 261 -15.63 -32.38 23.69
N THR A 262 -16.67 -33.14 23.36
CA THR A 262 -17.99 -33.05 24.01
C THR A 262 -18.12 -34.08 25.12
N LEU A 263 -18.35 -33.61 26.35
CA LEU A 263 -18.68 -34.44 27.51
C LEU A 263 -20.17 -34.82 27.47
N LEU A 264 -20.48 -36.07 27.13
CA LEU A 264 -21.85 -36.57 26.94
C LEU A 264 -22.51 -36.99 28.25
N SER A 265 -21.75 -37.58 29.17
CA SER A 265 -22.27 -38.03 30.46
C SER A 265 -21.18 -38.09 31.53
N VAL A 266 -21.58 -37.92 32.79
CA VAL A 266 -20.70 -37.92 33.97
C VAL A 266 -21.31 -38.80 35.05
N ASN A 267 -20.48 -39.60 35.71
CA ASN A 267 -20.84 -40.51 36.79
C ASN A 267 -21.78 -41.66 36.37
N MET A 268 -21.49 -42.32 35.25
CA MET A 268 -22.24 -43.46 34.69
C MET A 268 -22.09 -44.78 35.50
N THR A 269 -22.17 -44.73 36.82
CA THR A 269 -21.84 -45.87 37.70
C THR A 269 -22.88 -47.01 37.65
N GLN A 270 -24.13 -46.74 37.24
CA GLN A 270 -25.22 -47.73 37.26
C GLN A 270 -26.20 -47.66 36.06
N THR A 271 -26.10 -46.68 35.17
CA THR A 271 -27.10 -46.43 34.11
C THR A 271 -26.44 -46.22 32.75
N ASP A 272 -26.94 -46.92 31.72
CA ASP A 272 -26.54 -46.67 30.33
C ASP A 272 -26.92 -45.25 29.90
N TYR A 273 -26.04 -44.59 29.16
CA TYR A 273 -26.35 -43.34 28.48
C TYR A 273 -27.04 -43.64 27.13
N LYS A 274 -28.12 -42.92 26.82
CA LYS A 274 -28.94 -43.17 25.62
C LYS A 274 -29.22 -41.87 24.88
N MET A 275 -28.97 -41.84 23.57
CA MET A 275 -29.23 -40.68 22.71
C MET A 275 -29.65 -41.11 21.30
N PRO A 276 -30.55 -40.35 20.62
CA PRO A 276 -30.73 -40.48 19.19
C PRO A 276 -29.49 -39.94 18.47
N ILE A 277 -28.90 -40.74 17.59
CA ILE A 277 -27.60 -40.45 16.95
C ILE A 277 -27.76 -39.71 15.61
N LYS A 278 -26.89 -38.73 15.34
CA LYS A 278 -26.85 -38.01 14.05
C LYS A 278 -25.74 -38.53 13.13
N ALA A 279 -25.87 -38.34 11.82
CA ALA A 279 -24.85 -38.77 10.86
C ALA A 279 -23.45 -38.15 11.13
N ASN A 280 -23.44 -36.87 11.56
CA ASN A 280 -22.22 -36.12 11.90
C ASN A 280 -21.67 -36.41 13.31
N GLU A 281 -22.29 -37.32 14.07
CA GLU A 281 -21.81 -37.82 15.38
C GLU A 281 -21.09 -39.18 15.22
N SER A 282 -20.69 -39.51 13.99
CA SER A 282 -19.77 -40.62 13.67
C SER A 282 -18.35 -40.30 14.17
N GLY A 283 -17.65 -41.29 14.70
CA GLY A 283 -16.27 -41.15 15.17
C GLY A 283 -16.01 -41.94 16.45
N GLU A 284 -15.02 -41.47 17.22
CA GLU A 284 -14.56 -42.14 18.43
C GLU A 284 -15.32 -41.68 19.68
N TYR A 285 -15.68 -42.64 20.53
CA TYR A 285 -16.35 -42.44 21.82
C TYR A 285 -15.49 -43.05 22.91
N GLU A 286 -15.14 -42.26 23.93
CA GLU A 286 -14.23 -42.65 25.00
C GLU A 286 -14.96 -42.72 26.35
N CYS A 287 -14.92 -43.90 26.99
CA CYS A 287 -15.26 -44.05 28.41
C CYS A 287 -14.00 -43.76 29.24
N ILE A 288 -14.05 -42.73 30.09
CA ILE A 288 -12.97 -42.35 31.00
C ILE A 288 -13.37 -42.71 32.43
N SER A 289 -12.58 -43.56 33.09
CA SER A 289 -12.70 -43.85 34.53
C SER A 289 -11.68 -43.03 35.32
N ARG A 290 -12.09 -42.52 36.48
CA ARG A 290 -11.24 -41.73 37.38
C ARG A 290 -11.47 -42.09 38.84
N LEU A 291 -10.39 -42.39 39.54
CA LEU A 291 -10.34 -42.59 40.99
C LEU A 291 -9.24 -41.70 41.59
N GLY A 292 -9.64 -40.61 42.25
CA GLY A 292 -8.73 -39.60 42.78
C GLY A 292 -7.86 -38.94 41.69
N ARG A 293 -6.55 -39.25 41.72
CA ARG A 293 -5.57 -38.82 40.69
C ARG A 293 -5.41 -39.82 39.54
N VAL A 294 -5.81 -41.09 39.70
CA VAL A 294 -5.71 -42.10 38.64
C VAL A 294 -6.82 -41.88 37.63
N SER A 295 -6.46 -41.81 36.36
CA SER A 295 -7.39 -41.95 35.23
C SER A 295 -6.91 -43.01 34.25
N LYS A 296 -7.87 -43.75 33.70
CA LYS A 296 -7.72 -44.72 32.62
C LYS A 296 -8.91 -44.57 31.68
N SER A 297 -8.74 -44.92 30.40
CA SER A 297 -9.79 -44.77 29.40
C SER A 297 -9.83 -45.94 28.41
N SER A 298 -10.88 -45.98 27.60
CA SER A 298 -11.18 -47.04 26.66
C SER A 298 -12.15 -46.51 25.60
N ALA A 299 -11.81 -46.71 24.32
CA ALA A 299 -12.48 -46.05 23.20
C ALA A 299 -13.11 -47.05 22.23
N MET A 300 -14.17 -46.62 21.55
CA MET A 300 -14.87 -47.36 20.50
C MET A 300 -15.24 -46.43 19.35
N ASN A 301 -14.99 -46.86 18.11
CA ASN A 301 -15.36 -46.11 16.92
C ASN A 301 -16.74 -46.54 16.39
N ILE A 302 -17.54 -45.56 15.97
CA ILE A 302 -18.92 -45.72 15.50
C ILE A 302 -19.08 -45.02 14.15
N THR A 303 -19.70 -45.71 13.18
CA THR A 303 -20.04 -45.15 11.86
C THR A 303 -21.56 -45.12 11.69
N VAL A 304 -22.12 -43.92 11.49
CA VAL A 304 -23.55 -43.68 11.32
C VAL A 304 -23.84 -43.41 9.84
N LYS A 305 -24.78 -44.15 9.25
CA LYS A 305 -25.32 -43.82 7.91
C LYS A 305 -26.35 -42.70 8.03
N GLU A 306 -26.34 -41.73 7.13
CA GLU A 306 -27.45 -40.78 7.03
C GLU A 306 -28.77 -41.47 6.65
N LEU A 307 -29.90 -40.95 7.16
CA LEU A 307 -31.23 -41.46 6.81
C LEU A 307 -31.61 -41.01 5.39
N PHE A 308 -31.28 -39.76 5.05
CA PHE A 308 -31.39 -39.16 3.73
C PHE A 308 -30.38 -38.02 3.55
N SER A 309 -29.94 -37.75 2.32
CA SER A 309 -29.01 -36.65 2.02
C SER A 309 -29.64 -35.27 2.20
N MET A 310 -28.80 -34.26 2.39
CA MET A 310 -29.24 -32.86 2.39
C MET A 310 -29.98 -32.53 1.08
N PRO A 311 -31.16 -31.89 1.13
CA PRO A 311 -31.92 -31.59 -0.07
C PRO A 311 -31.21 -30.59 -0.98
N VAL A 312 -31.28 -30.84 -2.28
CA VAL A 312 -30.77 -29.97 -3.34
C VAL A 312 -31.90 -29.08 -3.84
N LEU A 313 -31.75 -27.78 -3.63
CA LEU A 313 -32.60 -26.74 -4.22
C LEU A 313 -32.12 -26.41 -5.64
N SER A 314 -33.02 -26.52 -6.61
CA SER A 314 -32.80 -26.21 -8.03
C SER A 314 -33.73 -25.09 -8.48
N ILE A 315 -33.17 -24.05 -9.09
CA ILE A 315 -33.85 -22.80 -9.45
C ILE A 315 -33.02 -22.07 -10.54
N PRO A 316 -33.64 -21.56 -11.61
CA PRO A 316 -32.95 -20.93 -12.76
C PRO A 316 -32.45 -19.50 -12.46
N GLN A 317 -31.40 -19.39 -11.64
CA GLN A 317 -30.85 -18.13 -11.08
C GLN A 317 -30.57 -17.01 -12.09
N ASP A 318 -30.19 -17.32 -13.33
CA ASP A 318 -29.66 -16.32 -14.28
C ASP A 318 -30.53 -16.03 -15.50
N LYS A 319 -31.71 -16.66 -15.62
CA LYS A 319 -32.42 -16.80 -16.91
C LYS A 319 -33.84 -16.28 -16.96
N VAL A 320 -34.41 -15.84 -15.83
CA VAL A 320 -35.84 -15.49 -15.74
C VAL A 320 -36.01 -13.98 -15.64
N PHE A 321 -36.81 -13.41 -16.52
CA PHE A 321 -37.15 -11.99 -16.54
C PHE A 321 -38.48 -11.71 -15.84
N GLU A 322 -38.70 -10.47 -15.39
CA GLU A 322 -39.97 -10.07 -14.76
C GLU A 322 -41.18 -10.38 -15.67
N GLY A 323 -42.19 -11.04 -15.10
CA GLY A 323 -43.37 -11.54 -15.81
C GLY A 323 -43.23 -12.94 -16.43
N GLU A 324 -42.02 -13.52 -16.48
CA GLU A 324 -41.83 -14.92 -16.90
C GLU A 324 -42.14 -15.88 -15.75
N ASN A 325 -42.62 -17.09 -16.09
CA ASN A 325 -42.88 -18.14 -15.12
C ASN A 325 -41.63 -18.99 -14.88
N PHE A 326 -41.39 -19.36 -13.61
CA PHE A 326 -40.28 -20.21 -13.21
C PHE A 326 -40.72 -21.31 -12.24
N THR A 327 -39.94 -22.39 -12.24
CA THR A 327 -40.12 -23.52 -11.33
C THR A 327 -38.89 -23.65 -10.45
N ILE A 328 -39.11 -23.67 -9.13
CA ILE A 328 -38.17 -24.18 -8.15
C ILE A 328 -38.51 -25.66 -7.94
N SER A 329 -37.50 -26.53 -7.96
CA SER A 329 -37.64 -27.91 -7.50
C SER A 329 -36.68 -28.21 -6.35
N CYS A 330 -37.09 -29.15 -5.51
CA CYS A 330 -36.32 -29.66 -4.40
C CYS A 330 -36.36 -31.18 -4.37
N GLN A 331 -35.20 -31.80 -4.21
CA GLN A 331 -35.04 -33.26 -4.19
C GLN A 331 -33.84 -33.66 -3.31
N ILE A 332 -33.90 -34.84 -2.70
CA ILE A 332 -32.71 -35.50 -2.15
C ILE A 332 -32.04 -36.38 -3.22
N ASN A 333 -30.77 -36.76 -3.01
CA ASN A 333 -30.03 -37.63 -3.93
C ASN A 333 -29.99 -39.11 -3.47
N SER A 334 -30.21 -39.37 -2.19
CA SER A 334 -29.98 -40.67 -1.53
C SER A 334 -30.79 -40.79 -0.23
N PHE A 335 -31.31 -41.99 0.05
CA PHE A 335 -31.94 -42.34 1.33
C PHE A 335 -31.72 -43.81 1.69
N ALA A 336 -31.80 -44.12 2.98
CA ALA A 336 -31.76 -45.48 3.51
C ALA A 336 -33.09 -46.19 3.21
N LYS A 337 -33.13 -46.90 2.07
CA LYS A 337 -34.28 -47.67 1.56
C LYS A 337 -34.75 -48.76 2.54
N GLU A 338 -33.86 -49.17 3.44
CA GLU A 338 -34.12 -50.09 4.55
C GLU A 338 -34.87 -49.45 5.74
N ARG A 339 -35.04 -48.12 5.78
CA ARG A 339 -35.73 -47.38 6.86
C ARG A 339 -36.94 -46.56 6.39
N ILE A 340 -36.84 -45.94 5.21
CA ILE A 340 -37.87 -45.04 4.65
C ILE A 340 -38.08 -45.26 3.15
N GLN A 341 -39.27 -44.92 2.68
CA GLN A 341 -39.60 -44.79 1.26
C GLN A 341 -39.53 -43.32 0.82
N MET A 342 -39.54 -43.06 -0.50
CA MET A 342 -39.46 -41.69 -1.00
C MET A 342 -40.66 -40.83 -0.55
N ASP A 343 -41.83 -41.46 -0.40
CA ASP A 343 -43.08 -40.81 0.01
C ASP A 343 -43.17 -40.53 1.53
N ASP A 344 -42.27 -41.07 2.35
CA ASP A 344 -42.13 -40.68 3.77
C ASP A 344 -41.58 -39.24 3.92
N ILE A 345 -40.93 -38.70 2.88
CA ILE A 345 -40.19 -37.43 2.95
C ILE A 345 -41.09 -36.26 2.59
N ARG A 346 -41.29 -35.37 3.56
CA ARG A 346 -42.03 -34.13 3.40
C ARG A 346 -41.09 -33.01 3.00
N TYR A 347 -41.44 -32.31 1.93
CA TYR A 347 -40.70 -31.15 1.44
C TYR A 347 -41.47 -29.86 1.74
N SER A 348 -40.73 -28.80 2.05
CA SER A 348 -41.26 -27.44 2.13
C SER A 348 -40.22 -26.45 1.61
N ILE A 349 -40.67 -25.44 0.88
CA ILE A 349 -39.81 -24.40 0.29
C ILE A 349 -40.14 -23.08 0.97
N PHE A 350 -39.10 -22.35 1.36
CA PHE A 350 -39.16 -21.08 2.05
C PHE A 350 -38.47 -19.98 1.24
N GLN A 351 -39.00 -18.77 1.31
CA GLN A 351 -38.41 -17.51 0.82
C GLN A 351 -38.20 -16.60 2.03
N ASP A 352 -36.96 -16.20 2.30
CA ASP A 352 -36.59 -15.32 3.43
C ASP A 352 -37.12 -15.80 4.80
N ASN A 353 -37.12 -17.13 4.98
CA ASN A 353 -37.66 -17.88 6.12
C ASN A 353 -39.20 -17.94 6.24
N THR A 354 -39.95 -17.36 5.29
CA THR A 354 -41.40 -17.55 5.17
C THR A 354 -41.72 -18.75 4.27
N PRO A 355 -42.67 -19.64 4.62
CA PRO A 355 -43.00 -20.80 3.78
C PRO A 355 -43.82 -20.39 2.55
N VAL A 356 -43.33 -20.71 1.35
CA VAL A 356 -44.04 -20.43 0.09
C VAL A 356 -44.84 -21.65 -0.42
N ILE A 357 -44.40 -22.88 -0.14
CA ILE A 357 -45.20 -24.09 -0.36
C ILE A 357 -44.75 -25.27 0.52
N ASN A 358 -45.72 -26.09 0.92
CA ASN A 358 -45.47 -27.40 1.54
C ASN A 358 -45.45 -28.48 0.46
N GLY A 359 -44.40 -28.46 -0.37
CA GLY A 359 -44.17 -29.42 -1.45
C GLY A 359 -42.76 -29.33 -2.03
N SER A 360 -42.41 -30.27 -2.90
CA SER A 360 -41.10 -30.37 -3.57
C SER A 360 -40.97 -29.48 -4.80
N ILE A 361 -42.06 -28.88 -5.28
CA ILE A 361 -42.10 -28.04 -6.48
C ILE A 361 -42.87 -26.76 -6.16
N TYR A 362 -42.28 -25.60 -6.42
CA TYR A 362 -42.93 -24.29 -6.39
C TYR A 362 -42.91 -23.68 -7.79
N ASN A 363 -44.06 -23.27 -8.29
CA ASN A 363 -44.19 -22.52 -9.54
C ASN A 363 -44.54 -21.08 -9.19
N GLY A 364 -43.71 -20.13 -9.64
CA GLY A 364 -43.90 -18.69 -9.42
C GLY A 364 -43.82 -17.91 -10.73
N THR A 365 -44.28 -16.66 -10.68
CA THR A 365 -44.00 -15.66 -11.72
C THR A 365 -42.94 -14.71 -11.17
N ALA A 366 -41.94 -14.38 -11.99
CA ALA A 366 -40.79 -13.60 -11.58
C ALA A 366 -41.13 -12.11 -11.47
N GLY A 367 -40.62 -11.46 -10.43
CA GLY A 367 -40.74 -10.03 -10.18
C GLY A 367 -40.46 -9.71 -8.71
N LYS A 368 -40.54 -8.42 -8.34
CA LYS A 368 -40.17 -7.92 -6.99
C LYS A 368 -40.69 -8.73 -5.78
N ALA A 369 -41.85 -9.39 -5.87
CA ALA A 369 -42.41 -10.21 -4.77
C ALA A 369 -41.82 -11.63 -4.67
N SER A 370 -41.25 -12.18 -5.75
CA SER A 370 -40.56 -13.47 -5.77
C SER A 370 -39.04 -13.34 -5.70
N ASN A 371 -38.49 -12.12 -5.74
CA ASN A 371 -37.09 -11.86 -5.37
C ASN A 371 -36.89 -12.20 -3.88
N GLY A 372 -35.78 -12.87 -3.55
CA GLY A 372 -35.51 -13.26 -2.17
C GLY A 372 -34.59 -14.46 -2.01
N LYS A 373 -34.36 -14.84 -0.75
CA LYS A 373 -33.44 -15.93 -0.38
C LYS A 373 -34.20 -17.24 -0.16
N TYR A 374 -34.15 -18.13 -1.15
CA TYR A 374 -34.81 -19.42 -1.10
C TYR A 374 -34.01 -20.49 -0.34
N ILE A 375 -34.73 -21.38 0.36
CA ILE A 375 -34.24 -22.58 1.05
C ILE A 375 -35.30 -23.68 0.92
N CYS A 376 -34.88 -24.93 0.65
CA CYS A 376 -35.75 -26.09 0.83
C CYS A 376 -35.44 -26.79 2.17
N VAL A 377 -36.48 -27.33 2.78
CA VAL A 377 -36.41 -28.19 3.97
C VAL A 377 -37.03 -29.55 3.61
N ALA A 378 -36.33 -30.63 3.94
CA ALA A 378 -36.81 -32.00 3.83
C ALA A 378 -36.87 -32.64 5.22
N GLU A 379 -37.99 -33.29 5.53
CA GLU A 379 -38.29 -33.87 6.83
C GLU A 379 -38.77 -35.32 6.70
N ALA A 380 -38.17 -36.23 7.44
CA ALA A 380 -38.65 -37.62 7.59
C ALA A 380 -38.24 -38.17 8.96
N LYS A 381 -39.14 -38.90 9.64
CA LYS A 381 -38.91 -39.54 10.95
C LYS A 381 -38.27 -38.58 11.98
N GLU A 382 -38.85 -37.39 12.14
CA GLU A 382 -38.40 -36.32 13.07
C GLU A 382 -37.02 -35.71 12.75
N ILE A 383 -36.31 -36.20 11.72
CA ILE A 383 -35.08 -35.60 11.20
C ILE A 383 -35.44 -34.55 10.15
N THR A 384 -34.92 -33.34 10.33
CA THR A 384 -35.11 -32.20 9.43
C THR A 384 -33.77 -31.77 8.84
N LYS A 385 -33.62 -31.76 7.52
CA LYS A 385 -32.42 -31.25 6.82
C LYS A 385 -32.78 -30.09 5.91
N LYS A 386 -31.91 -29.08 5.84
CA LYS A 386 -32.08 -27.88 5.00
C LYS A 386 -31.10 -27.90 3.83
N SER A 387 -31.50 -27.32 2.71
CA SER A 387 -30.65 -27.15 1.53
C SER A 387 -29.60 -26.07 1.76
N ARG A 388 -28.59 -26.00 0.88
CA ARG A 388 -27.91 -24.73 0.65
C ARG A 388 -28.94 -23.67 0.25
N SER A 389 -28.71 -22.42 0.66
CA SER A 389 -29.59 -21.32 0.31
C SER A 389 -29.19 -20.69 -1.02
N VAL A 390 -30.16 -20.14 -1.75
CA VAL A 390 -29.98 -19.50 -3.05
C VAL A 390 -30.68 -18.14 -3.05
N LEU A 391 -29.99 -17.09 -3.50
CA LEU A 391 -30.62 -15.82 -3.84
C LEU A 391 -31.23 -15.92 -5.24
N PHE A 392 -32.46 -15.44 -5.40
CA PHE A 392 -33.11 -15.27 -6.70
C PHE A 392 -33.53 -13.82 -6.89
N GLU A 393 -33.18 -13.27 -8.05
CA GLU A 393 -33.56 -11.92 -8.46
C GLU A 393 -34.04 -11.98 -9.91
N ALA A 394 -35.29 -11.59 -10.14
CA ALA A 394 -35.89 -11.51 -11.47
C ALA A 394 -35.18 -10.46 -12.32
N LYS A 395 -34.82 -10.82 -13.55
CA LYS A 395 -34.11 -9.91 -14.47
C LYS A 395 -35.05 -8.88 -15.09
N VAL A 396 -34.63 -7.64 -15.13
CA VAL A 396 -35.39 -6.53 -15.73
C VAL A 396 -35.02 -6.42 -17.22
N LEU A 397 -36.02 -6.24 -18.09
CA LEU A 397 -35.79 -5.99 -19.51
C LEU A 397 -35.23 -4.58 -19.74
N VAL A 398 -34.40 -4.41 -20.78
CA VAL A 398 -33.86 -3.09 -21.13
C VAL A 398 -34.94 -2.05 -21.46
N SER A 399 -34.72 -0.82 -20.97
CA SER A 399 -35.42 0.39 -21.41
C SER A 399 -34.98 0.86 -22.80
N LYS A 400 -35.59 1.93 -23.28
CA LYS A 400 -35.13 2.67 -24.46
C LYS A 400 -33.74 3.24 -24.19
N PRO A 401 -32.69 2.93 -24.98
CA PRO A 401 -31.37 3.46 -24.68
C PRO A 401 -31.25 4.95 -25.02
N GLU A 402 -30.50 5.68 -24.19
CA GLU A 402 -29.96 6.99 -24.51
C GLU A 402 -28.80 6.83 -25.52
N ILE A 403 -28.65 7.82 -26.42
CA ILE A 403 -27.50 7.95 -27.32
C ILE A 403 -26.89 9.35 -27.14
N SER A 404 -25.59 9.42 -26.85
CA SER A 404 -24.88 10.66 -26.57
C SER A 404 -23.45 10.62 -27.10
N VAL A 405 -22.73 11.75 -27.01
CA VAL A 405 -21.31 11.89 -27.35
C VAL A 405 -20.62 12.68 -26.26
N ASP A 406 -19.30 12.54 -26.15
CA ASP A 406 -18.47 13.46 -25.36
C ASP A 406 -17.72 14.42 -26.30
N GLY A 407 -17.64 15.69 -25.89
CA GLY A 407 -16.98 16.76 -26.65
C GLY A 407 -17.69 17.22 -27.94
N PRO A 408 -17.01 18.11 -28.72
CA PRO A 408 -17.51 18.60 -30.00
C PRO A 408 -17.45 17.55 -31.11
N VAL A 409 -18.46 17.50 -31.98
CA VAL A 409 -18.45 16.64 -33.18
C VAL A 409 -17.95 17.42 -34.40
N ILE A 410 -16.75 17.11 -34.86
CA ILE A 410 -16.09 17.75 -36.02
C ILE A 410 -16.15 16.81 -37.23
N ILE A 411 -16.39 17.35 -38.44
CA ILE A 411 -16.43 16.52 -39.66
C ILE A 411 -15.05 15.98 -40.05
N ASN A 412 -15.02 14.72 -40.47
CA ASN A 412 -13.86 13.89 -40.81
C ASN A 412 -12.91 13.59 -39.63
N GLU A 413 -13.31 13.90 -38.40
CA GLU A 413 -12.63 13.47 -37.18
C GLU A 413 -13.40 12.33 -36.50
N SER A 414 -12.70 11.57 -35.65
CA SER A 414 -13.27 10.42 -34.95
C SER A 414 -13.69 10.77 -33.52
N PHE A 415 -14.95 10.51 -33.19
CA PHE A 415 -15.54 10.81 -31.88
C PHE A 415 -16.18 9.56 -31.26
N TRP A 416 -16.42 9.58 -29.95
CA TRP A 416 -17.06 8.49 -29.23
C TRP A 416 -18.56 8.72 -29.10
N ILE A 417 -19.35 7.77 -29.61
CA ILE A 417 -20.78 7.65 -29.32
C ILE A 417 -20.95 6.73 -28.12
N TYR A 418 -21.70 7.17 -27.11
CA TYR A 418 -22.06 6.40 -25.95
C TYR A 418 -23.51 5.92 -26.06
N CYS A 419 -23.76 4.68 -25.63
CA CYS A 419 -25.08 4.11 -25.45
C CYS A 419 -25.26 3.70 -23.98
N HIS A 420 -26.41 4.04 -23.39
CA HIS A 420 -26.78 3.63 -22.03
C HIS A 420 -28.28 3.27 -21.97
N SER A 421 -28.71 2.49 -20.99
CA SER A 421 -30.11 2.13 -20.77
C SER A 421 -30.35 2.11 -19.27
N ASP A 422 -31.22 3.01 -18.79
CA ASP A 422 -31.45 3.24 -17.35
C ASP A 422 -31.95 1.99 -16.62
N ASN A 423 -32.83 1.22 -17.28
CA ASN A 423 -33.27 -0.10 -16.84
C ASN A 423 -32.61 -1.20 -17.68
N GLY A 424 -32.39 -2.35 -17.03
CA GLY A 424 -31.97 -3.60 -17.65
C GLY A 424 -31.03 -4.38 -16.73
N SER A 425 -31.29 -5.67 -16.49
CA SER A 425 -30.32 -6.54 -15.82
C SER A 425 -29.20 -6.93 -16.78
N LEU A 426 -27.99 -7.04 -16.24
CA LEU A 426 -26.78 -7.41 -16.98
C LEU A 426 -26.73 -8.92 -17.33
N PRO A 427 -25.97 -9.30 -18.37
CA PRO A 427 -25.29 -8.42 -19.33
C PRO A 427 -26.28 -7.76 -20.31
N ILE A 428 -25.98 -6.52 -20.73
CA ILE A 428 -26.73 -5.80 -21.76
C ILE A 428 -25.86 -5.68 -23.00
N ILE A 429 -26.40 -6.05 -24.16
CA ILE A 429 -25.70 -5.94 -25.43
C ILE A 429 -26.20 -4.73 -26.20
N TYR A 430 -25.29 -3.79 -26.46
CA TYR A 430 -25.54 -2.59 -27.22
C TYR A 430 -25.00 -2.74 -28.65
N SER A 431 -25.74 -2.23 -29.64
CA SER A 431 -25.35 -2.23 -31.06
C SER A 431 -25.49 -0.83 -31.64
N LEU A 432 -24.41 -0.27 -32.18
CA LEU A 432 -24.47 0.99 -32.91
C LEU A 432 -24.99 0.73 -34.33
N LYS A 433 -26.08 1.42 -34.70
CA LYS A 433 -26.70 1.35 -36.02
C LYS A 433 -26.54 2.67 -36.76
N ARG A 434 -26.34 2.59 -38.08
CA ARG A 434 -26.40 3.72 -39.01
C ARG A 434 -27.33 3.37 -40.15
N ASN A 435 -28.37 4.18 -40.42
CA ASN A 435 -29.39 3.90 -41.43
C ASN A 435 -30.00 2.47 -41.33
N LYS A 436 -30.27 2.01 -40.10
CA LYS A 436 -30.71 0.64 -39.72
C LYS A 436 -29.67 -0.49 -39.87
N ILE A 437 -28.51 -0.25 -40.47
CA ILE A 437 -27.42 -1.24 -40.58
C ILE A 437 -26.62 -1.22 -39.26
N THR A 438 -26.39 -2.38 -38.64
CA THR A 438 -25.48 -2.50 -37.48
C THR A 438 -24.04 -2.33 -37.94
N LEU A 439 -23.32 -1.38 -37.34
CA LEU A 439 -21.90 -1.13 -37.60
C LEU A 439 -20.99 -1.87 -36.62
N ASN A 440 -21.36 -1.90 -35.34
CA ASN A 440 -20.58 -2.51 -34.27
C ASN A 440 -21.50 -2.93 -33.10
N ARG A 441 -21.05 -3.86 -32.26
CA ARG A 441 -21.81 -4.44 -31.14
C ARG A 441 -20.88 -4.72 -29.95
N THR A 442 -21.32 -4.38 -28.75
CA THR A 442 -20.53 -4.48 -27.51
C THR A 442 -21.43 -4.93 -26.37
N GLU A 443 -20.99 -5.93 -25.63
CA GLU A 443 -21.63 -6.42 -24.42
C GLU A 443 -21.07 -5.68 -23.21
N VAL A 444 -21.95 -5.24 -22.31
CA VAL A 444 -21.62 -4.58 -21.05
C VAL A 444 -22.07 -5.48 -19.91
N SER A 445 -21.14 -5.79 -19.01
CA SER A 445 -21.34 -6.75 -17.91
C SER A 445 -21.00 -6.17 -16.53
N ASP A 446 -20.59 -4.90 -16.46
CA ASP A 446 -20.40 -4.11 -15.24
C ASP A 446 -21.28 -2.85 -15.32
N LEU A 447 -21.95 -2.50 -14.22
CA LEU A 447 -22.77 -1.28 -14.09
C LEU A 447 -21.96 0.01 -14.23
N ARG A 448 -20.63 -0.05 -14.03
CA ARG A 448 -19.71 1.09 -14.12
C ARG A 448 -19.30 1.41 -15.56
N GLU A 449 -19.47 0.48 -16.49
CA GLU A 449 -19.10 0.68 -17.89
C GLU A 449 -20.29 1.19 -18.73
N LYS A 450 -20.02 2.13 -19.64
CA LYS A 450 -20.95 2.54 -20.69
C LYS A 450 -20.49 1.98 -22.03
N ALA A 451 -21.42 1.45 -22.82
CA ALA A 451 -21.09 1.02 -24.17
C ALA A 451 -20.65 2.23 -25.00
N ARG A 452 -19.47 2.14 -25.62
CA ARG A 452 -18.86 3.22 -26.40
C ARG A 452 -18.40 2.73 -27.77
N PHE A 453 -18.63 3.54 -28.78
CA PHE A 453 -18.38 3.20 -30.17
C PHE A 453 -17.67 4.35 -30.87
N LEU A 454 -16.56 4.05 -31.55
CA LEU A 454 -15.85 5.05 -32.34
C LEU A 454 -16.59 5.29 -33.67
N ALA A 455 -16.87 6.56 -33.99
CA ALA A 455 -17.60 6.98 -35.17
C ALA A 455 -16.91 8.15 -35.88
N MET A 456 -17.24 8.36 -37.16
CA MET A 456 -16.77 9.48 -37.99
C MET A 456 -17.87 9.87 -38.98
N ILE A 457 -18.03 11.17 -39.22
CA ILE A 457 -18.99 11.74 -40.18
C ILE A 457 -18.30 12.60 -41.23
N SER A 458 -18.85 12.69 -42.44
CA SER A 458 -18.30 13.55 -43.51
C SER A 458 -19.21 14.71 -43.87
N THR A 459 -20.50 14.61 -43.53
CA THR A 459 -21.51 15.66 -43.69
C THR A 459 -22.23 15.94 -42.35
N PRO A 460 -22.68 17.17 -42.08
CA PRO A 460 -23.49 17.47 -40.88
C PRO A 460 -24.77 16.64 -40.79
N SER A 461 -25.34 16.22 -41.91
CA SER A 461 -26.51 15.33 -41.97
C SER A 461 -26.26 13.94 -41.40
N ASP A 462 -25.03 13.43 -41.47
CA ASP A 462 -24.70 12.05 -41.06
C ASP A 462 -24.93 11.78 -39.58
N ILE A 463 -24.84 12.80 -38.71
CA ILE A 463 -25.02 12.63 -37.26
C ILE A 463 -26.39 12.01 -36.94
N SER A 464 -27.42 12.49 -37.65
CA SER A 464 -28.81 12.02 -37.52
C SER A 464 -29.07 10.60 -38.04
N SER A 465 -28.09 9.98 -38.70
CA SER A 465 -28.21 8.60 -39.18
C SER A 465 -27.88 7.54 -38.11
N TYR A 466 -27.27 7.95 -36.98
CA TYR A 466 -26.86 7.06 -35.87
C TYR A 466 -27.95 6.82 -34.83
N MET A 467 -28.06 5.57 -34.36
CA MET A 467 -28.98 5.10 -33.32
C MET A 467 -28.32 3.95 -32.52
N CYS A 468 -28.64 3.81 -31.23
CA CYS A 468 -28.30 2.64 -30.42
C CYS A 468 -29.45 1.62 -30.43
N GLU A 469 -29.13 0.33 -30.47
CA GLU A 469 -30.01 -0.78 -30.07
C GLU A 469 -29.48 -1.38 -28.77
N ALA A 470 -30.34 -1.63 -27.79
CA ALA A 470 -30.01 -2.40 -26.59
C ALA A 470 -30.87 -3.67 -26.52
N GLU A 471 -30.28 -4.80 -26.10
CA GLU A 471 -30.98 -6.07 -25.82
C GLU A 471 -30.34 -6.84 -24.65
N ASN A 472 -31.15 -7.56 -23.87
CA ASN A 472 -30.69 -8.47 -22.81
C ASN A 472 -31.49 -9.79 -22.68
N ASN A 473 -32.72 -9.85 -23.21
CA ASN A 473 -33.49 -11.09 -23.42
C ASN A 473 -33.79 -11.28 -24.93
N GLY A 474 -32.72 -11.32 -25.73
CA GLY A 474 -32.78 -11.49 -27.18
C GLY A 474 -33.73 -10.52 -27.91
N GLN A 475 -34.30 -10.99 -29.03
CA GLN A 475 -35.00 -10.14 -29.99
C GLN A 475 -36.24 -9.43 -29.41
N PHE A 476 -36.94 -10.00 -28.44
CA PHE A 476 -38.10 -9.37 -27.79
C PHE A 476 -37.71 -8.17 -26.91
N SER A 477 -36.53 -8.22 -26.28
CA SER A 477 -36.04 -7.14 -25.43
C SER A 477 -35.62 -5.88 -26.21
N ARG A 478 -35.32 -6.00 -27.51
CA ARG A 478 -34.71 -4.92 -28.33
C ARG A 478 -35.44 -3.59 -28.24
N LYS A 479 -34.75 -2.54 -27.76
CA LYS A 479 -35.21 -1.14 -27.81
C LYS A 479 -34.22 -0.27 -28.60
N MET A 480 -34.75 0.63 -29.45
CA MET A 480 -33.94 1.61 -30.19
C MET A 480 -33.91 2.94 -29.44
N SER A 481 -32.78 3.64 -29.47
CA SER A 481 -32.70 5.05 -29.07
C SER A 481 -33.47 5.96 -30.04
N GLU A 482 -33.54 7.25 -29.73
CA GLU A 482 -33.74 8.25 -30.78
C GLU A 482 -32.53 8.33 -31.72
N ARG A 483 -32.64 9.13 -32.79
CA ARG A 483 -31.48 9.50 -33.61
C ARG A 483 -30.58 10.47 -32.86
N LEU A 484 -29.27 10.29 -32.97
CA LEU A 484 -28.29 11.21 -32.39
C LEU A 484 -28.43 12.60 -33.03
N HIS A 485 -28.74 13.61 -32.21
CA HIS A 485 -28.91 14.99 -32.64
C HIS A 485 -28.07 15.92 -31.77
N VAL A 486 -26.89 16.28 -32.28
CA VAL A 486 -25.94 17.20 -31.63
C VAL A 486 -25.38 18.18 -32.67
N PRO A 487 -24.93 19.39 -32.27
CA PRO A 487 -24.30 20.34 -33.17
C PRO A 487 -23.06 19.76 -33.85
N VAL A 488 -22.93 19.94 -35.16
CA VAL A 488 -21.76 19.52 -35.93
C VAL A 488 -20.93 20.73 -36.36
N ILE A 489 -19.64 20.68 -36.05
CA ILE A 489 -18.66 21.71 -36.39
C ILE A 489 -18.04 21.37 -37.74
N VAL A 490 -18.21 22.31 -38.67
CA VAL A 490 -17.50 22.32 -39.95
C VAL A 490 -16.23 23.18 -39.75
N PRO A 491 -15.02 22.63 -39.98
CA PRO A 491 -13.79 23.42 -39.93
C PRO A 491 -13.83 24.63 -40.87
N VAL A 492 -13.15 25.70 -40.47
CA VAL A 492 -13.03 26.94 -41.24
C VAL A 492 -12.27 26.66 -42.54
N GLY A 493 -12.83 27.10 -43.68
CA GLY A 493 -12.17 27.10 -44.98
C GLY A 493 -11.31 28.36 -45.21
N LYS A 494 -10.61 28.44 -46.35
CA LYS A 494 -9.76 29.60 -46.66
C LYS A 494 -10.56 30.93 -46.60
N PRO A 495 -10.15 31.91 -45.77
CA PRO A 495 -10.82 33.20 -45.70
C PRO A 495 -10.58 34.05 -46.95
N LEU A 496 -11.60 34.84 -47.33
CA LEU A 496 -11.50 35.88 -48.35
C LEU A 496 -11.45 37.25 -47.67
N LEU A 497 -10.33 37.97 -47.82
CA LEU A 497 -10.20 39.36 -47.40
C LEU A 497 -10.63 40.30 -48.54
N THR A 498 -11.58 41.18 -48.26
CA THR A 498 -12.00 42.29 -49.12
C THR A 498 -11.61 43.61 -48.45
N VAL A 499 -11.18 44.59 -49.24
CA VAL A 499 -10.83 45.95 -48.79
C VAL A 499 -11.73 46.96 -49.50
N ILE A 500 -12.31 47.90 -48.75
CA ILE A 500 -13.21 48.94 -49.25
C ILE A 500 -12.73 50.32 -48.72
N PRO A 501 -12.55 51.35 -49.57
CA PRO A 501 -12.65 51.32 -51.03
C PRO A 501 -11.55 50.45 -51.67
N VAL A 502 -11.71 50.17 -52.97
CA VAL A 502 -10.81 49.29 -53.73
C VAL A 502 -9.36 49.81 -53.69
N PRO A 503 -8.35 48.96 -53.44
CA PRO A 503 -6.94 49.36 -53.47
C PRO A 503 -6.54 50.12 -54.74
N GLY A 504 -5.69 51.14 -54.57
CA GLY A 504 -5.32 52.11 -55.60
C GLY A 504 -6.06 53.45 -55.48
N ASN A 505 -7.30 53.46 -54.98
CA ASN A 505 -8.12 54.67 -54.78
C ASN A 505 -8.15 55.16 -53.32
N ILE A 506 -7.07 54.93 -52.57
CA ILE A 506 -7.00 55.25 -51.13
C ILE A 506 -6.07 56.46 -50.92
N GLU A 507 -6.55 57.45 -50.17
CA GLU A 507 -5.83 58.69 -49.87
C GLU A 507 -5.63 58.91 -48.38
N GLU A 508 -4.64 59.73 -48.01
CA GLU A 508 -4.46 60.15 -46.62
C GLU A 508 -5.70 60.87 -46.08
N GLY A 509 -6.30 60.33 -45.03
CA GLY A 509 -7.56 60.80 -44.45
C GLY A 509 -8.81 60.05 -44.92
N SER A 510 -8.71 59.10 -45.87
CA SER A 510 -9.79 58.16 -46.16
C SER A 510 -10.04 57.19 -45.00
N ASP A 511 -11.26 56.70 -44.87
CA ASP A 511 -11.58 55.53 -44.04
C ASP A 511 -11.51 54.26 -44.89
N VAL A 512 -10.94 53.18 -44.34
CA VAL A 512 -10.76 51.89 -45.04
C VAL A 512 -11.33 50.75 -44.20
N THR A 513 -12.27 49.99 -44.77
CA THR A 513 -12.87 48.82 -44.11
C THR A 513 -12.29 47.53 -44.68
N LEU A 514 -11.74 46.72 -43.79
CA LEU A 514 -11.35 45.34 -44.04
C LEU A 514 -12.54 44.42 -43.73
N ILE A 515 -12.89 43.49 -44.63
CA ILE A 515 -13.95 42.50 -44.41
C ILE A 515 -13.39 41.11 -44.69
N CYS A 516 -13.45 40.21 -43.71
CA CYS A 516 -12.99 38.84 -43.82
C CYS A 516 -14.19 37.90 -43.87
N ASN A 517 -14.39 37.19 -44.98
CA ASN A 517 -15.52 36.28 -45.20
C ASN A 517 -15.07 34.82 -45.28
N ILE A 518 -15.90 33.92 -44.74
CA ILE A 518 -15.68 32.47 -44.70
C ILE A 518 -16.76 31.76 -45.52
N ALA A 519 -16.38 31.16 -46.65
CA ALA A 519 -17.33 30.43 -47.51
C ALA A 519 -17.82 29.09 -46.90
N LYS A 520 -17.04 28.48 -46.00
CA LYS A 520 -17.36 27.21 -45.33
C LYS A 520 -16.80 27.22 -43.90
N GLY A 521 -17.65 26.94 -42.92
CA GLY A 521 -17.30 26.85 -41.50
C GLY A 521 -18.54 27.00 -40.61
N SER A 522 -18.51 26.44 -39.40
CA SER A 522 -19.54 26.65 -38.37
C SER A 522 -19.13 27.77 -37.40
N PRO A 523 -20.01 28.72 -37.06
CA PRO A 523 -19.82 29.62 -35.92
C PRO A 523 -19.80 28.88 -34.56
N PRO A 524 -19.22 29.47 -33.51
CA PRO A 524 -18.51 30.76 -33.50
C PRO A 524 -17.15 30.70 -34.21
N ILE A 525 -16.83 31.75 -34.98
CA ILE A 525 -15.54 31.90 -35.66
C ILE A 525 -14.77 33.05 -35.02
N THR A 526 -13.50 32.82 -34.69
CA THR A 526 -12.56 33.85 -34.25
C THR A 526 -11.78 34.36 -35.45
N PHE A 527 -11.72 35.68 -35.61
CA PHE A 527 -11.02 36.36 -36.69
C PHE A 527 -9.88 37.21 -36.11
N SER A 528 -8.68 37.10 -36.69
CA SER A 528 -7.55 38.00 -36.46
C SER A 528 -7.21 38.74 -37.75
N PHE A 529 -7.19 40.07 -37.72
CA PHE A 529 -6.75 40.90 -38.86
C PHE A 529 -5.31 41.36 -38.64
N TYR A 530 -4.53 41.40 -39.72
CA TYR A 530 -3.13 41.83 -39.74
C TYR A 530 -2.93 42.84 -40.86
N GLY A 531 -1.97 43.76 -40.70
CA GLY A 531 -1.77 44.85 -41.66
C GLY A 531 -0.49 45.64 -41.49
N GLY A 532 -0.14 46.40 -42.54
CA GLY A 532 1.02 47.31 -42.61
C GLY A 532 2.37 46.60 -42.50
N SER A 533 2.72 46.21 -41.28
CA SER A 533 3.98 45.58 -40.88
C SER A 533 3.83 44.11 -40.43
N GLY A 534 2.71 43.45 -40.77
CA GLY A 534 2.42 42.07 -40.34
C GLY A 534 1.99 41.94 -38.87
N THR A 535 1.73 43.05 -38.18
CA THR A 535 1.22 43.09 -36.81
C THR A 535 -0.28 42.84 -36.77
N LYS A 536 -0.78 42.15 -35.73
CA LYS A 536 -2.21 41.94 -35.49
C LYS A 536 -2.86 43.28 -35.10
N ILE A 537 -3.84 43.73 -35.87
CA ILE A 537 -4.52 45.02 -35.71
C ILE A 537 -5.93 44.89 -35.10
N TYR A 538 -6.56 43.72 -35.23
CA TYR A 538 -7.87 43.44 -34.63
C TYR A 538 -8.04 41.95 -34.35
N HIS A 539 -8.84 41.62 -33.33
CA HIS A 539 -9.16 40.25 -32.91
C HIS A 539 -10.57 40.19 -32.34
N THR A 540 -11.45 39.33 -32.86
CA THR A 540 -12.82 39.16 -32.34
C THR A 540 -13.37 37.76 -32.61
N THR A 541 -14.29 37.30 -31.78
CA THR A 541 -15.06 36.05 -32.00
C THR A 541 -16.52 36.40 -32.24
N VAL A 542 -17.12 35.84 -33.30
CA VAL A 542 -18.47 36.22 -33.76
C VAL A 542 -19.31 35.00 -34.14
N GLN A 543 -20.63 35.12 -34.00
CA GLN A 543 -21.61 34.09 -34.38
C GLN A 543 -21.98 34.19 -35.88
N SER A 544 -21.00 34.46 -36.74
CA SER A 544 -21.17 34.73 -38.16
C SER A 544 -19.97 34.29 -38.98
N ASN A 545 -20.21 33.90 -40.23
CA ASN A 545 -19.16 33.54 -41.19
C ASN A 545 -18.47 34.77 -41.82
N SER A 546 -18.53 35.92 -41.14
CA SER A 546 -17.97 37.19 -41.59
C SER A 546 -17.65 38.08 -40.39
N SER A 547 -16.57 38.84 -40.51
CA SER A 547 -16.18 39.90 -39.58
C SER A 547 -15.59 41.08 -40.36
N SER A 548 -15.63 42.28 -39.79
CA SER A 548 -15.03 43.48 -40.39
C SER A 548 -14.31 44.35 -39.38
N TYR A 549 -13.38 45.17 -39.88
CA TYR A 549 -12.59 46.10 -39.09
C TYR A 549 -12.36 47.41 -39.86
N GLY A 550 -12.64 48.55 -39.22
CA GLY A 550 -12.48 49.88 -39.80
C GLY A 550 -11.17 50.55 -39.39
N LEU A 551 -10.42 51.03 -40.38
CA LEU A 551 -9.23 51.87 -40.24
C LEU A 551 -9.60 53.31 -40.61
N SER A 552 -9.92 54.14 -39.61
CA SER A 552 -10.30 55.54 -39.87
C SER A 552 -9.09 56.43 -40.15
N ALA A 553 -9.29 57.44 -41.01
CA ALA A 553 -8.34 58.50 -41.36
C ALA A 553 -6.92 57.98 -41.65
N VAL A 554 -6.77 57.08 -42.63
CA VAL A 554 -5.51 56.39 -42.91
C VAL A 554 -4.36 57.35 -43.29
N LYS A 555 -3.12 56.93 -43.00
CA LYS A 555 -1.89 57.69 -43.26
C LYS A 555 -1.00 56.88 -44.18
N ARG A 556 -0.02 57.50 -44.86
CA ARG A 556 0.93 56.78 -45.71
C ARG A 556 1.62 55.58 -45.02
N GLN A 557 1.87 55.68 -43.72
CA GLN A 557 2.45 54.61 -42.87
C GLN A 557 1.56 53.35 -42.73
N HIS A 558 0.28 53.42 -43.10
CA HIS A 558 -0.65 52.26 -43.12
C HIS A 558 -0.63 51.54 -44.48
N SER A 559 0.22 51.97 -45.42
CA SER A 559 0.46 51.21 -46.66
C SER A 559 1.20 49.91 -46.32
N GLY A 560 0.84 48.81 -46.98
CA GLY A 560 1.46 47.50 -46.77
C GLY A 560 0.52 46.35 -47.08
N ASN A 561 0.92 45.13 -46.72
CA ASN A 561 0.15 43.93 -46.98
C ASN A 561 -0.79 43.62 -45.81
N TYR A 562 -2.06 43.38 -46.12
CA TYR A 562 -3.11 43.02 -45.17
C TYR A 562 -3.56 41.58 -45.41
N TYR A 563 -3.85 40.86 -44.34
CA TYR A 563 -4.48 39.52 -44.39
C TYR A 563 -5.35 39.31 -43.15
N CYS A 564 -6.27 38.34 -43.22
CA CYS A 564 -6.98 37.85 -42.05
C CYS A 564 -6.70 36.36 -41.83
N GLU A 565 -6.75 35.96 -40.56
CA GLU A 565 -6.76 34.57 -40.13
C GLU A 565 -8.10 34.27 -39.44
N ALA A 566 -8.58 33.05 -39.57
CA ALA A 566 -9.78 32.59 -38.88
C ALA A 566 -9.67 31.14 -38.42
N ASN A 567 -10.22 30.84 -37.26
CA ASN A 567 -10.41 29.49 -36.72
C ASN A 567 -11.75 29.37 -35.97
N ASN A 568 -12.17 28.13 -35.68
CA ASN A 568 -13.30 27.79 -34.81
C ASN A 568 -12.92 26.60 -33.93
N GLN A 569 -13.89 25.96 -33.27
CA GLN A 569 -13.68 24.81 -32.37
C GLN A 569 -13.08 23.55 -33.00
N ALA A 570 -12.79 23.54 -34.31
CA ALA A 570 -11.96 22.50 -34.94
C ALA A 570 -10.46 22.86 -34.99
N ASP A 571 -10.04 23.97 -34.36
CA ASP A 571 -8.68 24.54 -34.26
C ASP A 571 -7.89 24.74 -35.58
N ALA A 572 -8.53 24.48 -36.73
CA ALA A 572 -8.02 24.71 -38.06
C ALA A 572 -7.87 26.21 -38.35
N LEU A 573 -6.68 26.77 -38.06
CA LEU A 573 -6.32 28.14 -38.38
C LEU A 573 -6.03 28.29 -39.88
N MET A 574 -6.91 29.02 -40.58
CA MET A 574 -6.76 29.33 -42.01
C MET A 574 -6.45 30.81 -42.23
N ARG A 575 -5.58 31.12 -43.20
CA ARG A 575 -5.18 32.48 -43.57
C ARG A 575 -5.67 32.86 -44.96
N SER A 576 -6.11 34.11 -45.13
CA SER A 576 -6.46 34.66 -46.44
C SER A 576 -5.25 34.84 -47.35
N ASP A 577 -5.49 35.08 -48.64
CA ASP A 577 -4.50 35.74 -49.48
C ASP A 577 -4.22 37.16 -48.98
N THR A 578 -3.05 37.71 -49.31
CA THR A 578 -2.66 39.07 -48.90
C THR A 578 -3.18 40.10 -49.91
N VAL A 579 -3.78 41.18 -49.39
CA VAL A 579 -4.18 42.35 -50.19
C VAL A 579 -3.23 43.51 -49.89
N THR A 580 -2.55 44.02 -50.91
CA THR A 580 -1.70 45.21 -50.78
C THR A 580 -2.56 46.47 -50.75
N VAL A 581 -2.39 47.29 -49.72
CA VAL A 581 -3.01 48.61 -49.58
C VAL A 581 -1.93 49.67 -49.78
N GLU A 582 -2.12 50.58 -50.73
CA GLU A 582 -1.27 51.76 -50.90
C GLU A 582 -2.09 53.03 -50.61
N VAL A 583 -1.57 53.90 -49.74
CA VAL A 583 -2.20 55.15 -49.34
C VAL A 583 -1.45 56.32 -49.99
N SER A 584 -2.06 56.93 -51.01
CA SER A 584 -1.47 58.08 -51.72
C SER A 584 -1.67 59.39 -50.93
N LEU A 585 -0.83 60.41 -51.18
CA LEU A 585 -0.98 61.73 -50.54
C LEU A 585 -2.36 62.33 -50.86
N ALA A 586 -3.04 62.91 -49.86
CA ALA A 586 -4.33 63.56 -50.07
C ALA A 586 -4.30 64.60 -51.20
N ASN A 587 -5.35 64.67 -52.03
CA ASN A 587 -5.40 65.54 -53.21
C ASN A 587 -5.18 67.04 -52.89
N TRP A 588 -5.54 67.52 -51.70
CA TRP A 588 -5.23 68.90 -51.29
C TRP A 588 -3.71 69.13 -51.10
N LYS A 589 -2.96 68.12 -50.65
CA LYS A 589 -1.49 68.16 -50.61
C LYS A 589 -0.88 68.09 -52.01
N LYS A 590 -1.41 67.20 -52.87
CA LYS A 590 -1.03 67.14 -54.30
C LYS A 590 -1.25 68.49 -54.99
N ALA A 591 -2.38 69.13 -54.73
CA ALA A 591 -2.74 70.46 -55.25
C ALA A 591 -1.85 71.58 -54.70
N LEU A 592 -1.52 71.59 -53.42
CA LEU A 592 -0.56 72.56 -52.86
C LEU A 592 0.83 72.44 -53.50
N ILE A 593 1.30 71.22 -53.75
CA ILE A 593 2.57 70.98 -54.47
C ILE A 593 2.45 71.51 -55.92
N ALA A 594 1.36 71.21 -56.63
CA ALA A 594 1.14 71.69 -57.98
C ALA A 594 1.05 73.23 -58.06
N VAL A 595 0.32 73.87 -57.14
CA VAL A 595 0.24 75.34 -57.03
C VAL A 595 1.61 75.94 -56.74
N PHE A 596 2.38 75.37 -55.82
CA PHE A 596 3.75 75.82 -55.53
C PHE A 596 4.66 75.72 -56.76
N CYS A 597 4.64 74.59 -57.47
CA CYS A 597 5.38 74.43 -58.72
C CYS A 597 4.95 75.43 -59.80
N MET A 598 3.65 75.67 -59.98
CA MET A 598 3.14 76.69 -60.91
C MET A 598 3.55 78.11 -60.50
N LEU A 599 3.63 78.41 -59.20
CA LEU A 599 4.12 79.70 -58.68
C LEU A 599 5.63 79.88 -58.96
N VAL A 600 6.43 78.83 -58.78
CA VAL A 600 7.85 78.81 -59.15
C VAL A 600 8.04 79.01 -60.66
N VAL A 601 7.24 78.34 -61.49
CA VAL A 601 7.25 78.54 -62.96
C VAL A 601 6.83 79.96 -63.33
N ALA A 602 5.80 80.52 -62.70
CA ALA A 602 5.37 81.90 -62.94
C ALA A 602 6.44 82.93 -62.55
N LEU A 603 7.16 82.71 -61.44
CA LEU A 603 8.30 83.54 -61.03
C LEU A 603 9.48 83.43 -62.00
N LEU A 604 9.78 82.25 -62.52
CA LEU A 604 10.78 82.05 -63.57
C LEU A 604 10.39 82.76 -64.88
N VAL A 605 9.12 82.67 -65.29
CA VAL A 605 8.61 83.39 -66.48
C VAL A 605 8.67 84.91 -66.27
N LEU A 606 8.29 85.41 -65.09
CA LEU A 606 8.42 86.84 -64.76
C LEU A 606 9.87 87.31 -64.78
N PHE A 607 10.81 86.52 -64.26
CA PHE A 607 12.25 86.79 -64.33
C PHE A 607 12.74 86.86 -65.79
N ILE A 608 12.30 85.93 -66.65
CA ILE A 608 12.60 85.94 -68.09
C ILE A 608 12.00 87.16 -68.79
N VAL A 609 10.74 87.52 -68.50
CA VAL A 609 10.07 88.70 -69.09
C VAL A 609 10.70 90.02 -68.63
N MET A 610 11.15 90.12 -67.38
CA MET A 610 11.91 91.27 -66.86
C MET A 610 13.24 91.42 -67.61
N ARG A 611 13.97 90.31 -67.83
CA ARG A 611 15.18 90.28 -68.68
C ARG A 611 14.90 90.67 -70.13
N TYR A 612 13.73 90.35 -70.66
CA TYR A 612 13.35 90.62 -72.06
C TYR A 612 12.92 92.08 -72.28
N LYS A 613 12.08 92.66 -71.41
CA LYS A 613 11.61 94.05 -71.54
C LYS A 613 12.75 95.07 -71.44
N ALA A 614 13.79 94.77 -70.67
CA ALA A 614 15.00 95.60 -70.55
C ALA A 614 15.76 95.81 -71.88
N LYS A 615 15.48 95.06 -72.95
CA LYS A 615 16.16 95.16 -74.26
C LYS A 615 15.40 95.91 -75.36
N ARG A 616 14.13 96.31 -75.17
CA ARG A 616 13.21 96.59 -76.30
C ARG A 616 12.67 98.03 -76.39
N VAL A 617 13.54 99.03 -76.23
CA VAL A 617 13.18 100.47 -76.23
C VAL A 617 13.69 101.24 -77.46
N VAL A 618 14.55 100.64 -78.30
CA VAL A 618 15.21 101.36 -79.42
C VAL A 618 14.82 100.82 -80.79
N MET A 619 14.26 101.73 -81.61
CA MET A 619 14.01 101.68 -83.06
C MET A 619 13.01 100.67 -83.63
N ASN A 620 12.43 101.08 -84.77
CA ASN A 620 11.24 100.53 -85.41
C ASN A 620 11.31 100.76 -86.94
N ASN A 621 10.46 100.06 -87.69
CA ASN A 621 9.90 100.46 -89.00
C ASN A 621 10.71 100.27 -90.32
N LYS A 622 10.35 99.24 -91.13
CA LYS A 622 9.74 99.39 -92.48
C LYS A 622 9.36 98.03 -93.14
N GLU A 623 8.57 98.09 -94.21
CA GLU A 623 7.87 96.96 -94.86
C GLU A 623 8.39 96.67 -96.30
N SER A 624 8.02 95.51 -96.87
CA SER A 624 7.46 95.34 -98.25
C SER A 624 7.29 93.85 -98.64
N VAL A 625 6.66 93.55 -99.79
CA VAL A 625 6.02 92.25 -100.13
C VAL A 625 6.15 91.90 -101.62
N TRP A 626 6.38 90.62 -101.99
CA TRP A 626 5.77 89.99 -103.19
C TRP A 626 5.71 88.44 -103.15
N SER A 627 4.86 87.92 -104.04
CA SER A 627 4.45 86.55 -104.46
C SER A 627 5.58 85.61 -104.96
N GLU A 628 5.39 84.37 -105.48
CA GLU A 628 4.24 83.74 -106.18
C GLU A 628 4.14 82.17 -106.05
N ARG A 629 3.24 81.52 -106.82
CA ARG A 629 2.52 80.24 -106.57
C ARG A 629 3.05 78.94 -107.30
N PRO A 630 2.44 77.73 -107.08
CA PRO A 630 2.85 76.40 -107.62
C PRO A 630 2.14 76.04 -108.96
N PRO A 631 2.04 74.75 -109.43
CA PRO A 631 0.95 73.82 -108.99
C PRO A 631 1.18 72.27 -109.09
N ASP A 632 0.25 71.48 -108.48
CA ASP A 632 -0.59 70.31 -108.90
C ASP A 632 -0.15 69.32 -110.03
N VAL A 633 -0.67 68.09 -110.26
CA VAL A 633 -1.76 67.18 -109.74
C VAL A 633 -1.33 65.68 -110.04
N ALA A 634 -1.90 64.51 -109.65
CA ALA A 634 -3.23 63.83 -109.63
C ALA A 634 -3.22 62.67 -108.56
N ASP A 635 -4.18 61.75 -108.26
CA ASP A 635 -5.30 61.00 -108.92
C ASP A 635 -4.88 59.77 -109.79
N GLN A 636 -5.55 58.59 -109.84
CA GLN A 636 -6.81 58.11 -109.21
C GLN A 636 -6.93 56.53 -109.13
N ASP A 637 -7.97 56.03 -108.45
CA ASP A 637 -8.62 54.67 -108.53
C ASP A 637 -7.88 53.38 -108.04
N SER A 638 -8.54 52.30 -107.54
CA SER A 638 -9.96 52.04 -107.18
C SER A 638 -10.20 50.88 -106.17
N LEU A 639 -11.26 51.00 -105.34
CA LEU A 639 -12.20 50.02 -104.74
C LEU A 639 -11.78 48.54 -104.37
N GLY A 640 -12.04 48.07 -103.12
CA GLY A 640 -11.90 46.62 -102.79
C GLY A 640 -12.14 46.06 -101.36
N SER A 641 -13.33 46.20 -100.76
CA SER A 641 -14.01 45.32 -99.74
C SER A 641 -13.30 44.59 -98.55
N THR A 642 -13.90 44.78 -97.34
CA THR A 642 -14.13 43.83 -96.20
C THR A 642 -13.04 43.38 -95.16
N ASN A 643 -13.44 43.57 -93.89
CA ASN A 643 -13.19 42.83 -92.61
C ASN A 643 -11.83 42.80 -91.87
N GLU A 644 -11.90 43.31 -90.62
CA GLU A 644 -11.43 42.77 -89.33
C GLU A 644 -9.99 42.28 -89.10
N GLY A 645 -9.39 42.74 -87.98
CA GLY A 645 -8.29 42.04 -87.27
C GLY A 645 -7.09 42.93 -86.93
N ASP A 646 -6.96 43.34 -85.67
CA ASP A 646 -5.88 44.25 -85.22
C ASP A 646 -4.48 43.61 -85.21
N LEU A 647 -3.52 44.31 -85.85
CA LEU A 647 -2.07 44.50 -85.59
C LEU A 647 -1.38 43.55 -84.56
N GLU A 648 -0.32 42.79 -84.89
CA GLU A 648 1.06 43.19 -85.30
C GLU A 648 1.88 43.93 -84.20
N TYR A 649 3.19 43.69 -83.97
CA TYR A 649 4.24 42.98 -84.74
C TYR A 649 5.34 42.33 -83.85
N SER A 650 6.01 41.29 -84.38
CA SER A 650 7.40 40.76 -84.18
C SER A 650 8.08 40.71 -82.79
N GLU A 651 8.78 39.65 -82.34
CA GLU A 651 9.56 38.53 -82.95
C GLU A 651 11.02 38.84 -83.37
N VAL A 652 11.91 37.83 -83.18
CA VAL A 652 13.31 37.58 -83.64
C VAL A 652 14.34 37.48 -82.49
N VAL A 653 15.17 36.43 -82.31
CA VAL A 653 15.07 34.99 -82.69
C VAL A 653 16.11 34.13 -81.90
N HIS A 654 15.77 32.88 -81.51
CA HIS A 654 16.66 31.72 -81.18
C HIS A 654 17.71 31.79 -79.99
N PRO A 655 18.25 30.64 -79.49
CA PRO A 655 17.60 29.36 -79.15
C PRO A 655 18.03 28.83 -77.71
N PRO A 656 18.43 27.56 -77.38
CA PRO A 656 18.25 26.94 -76.02
C PRO A 656 19.60 26.81 -75.23
N PRO A 657 19.78 26.07 -74.08
CA PRO A 657 18.95 25.03 -73.44
C PRO A 657 18.89 24.91 -71.88
N VAL A 658 18.00 24.00 -71.42
CA VAL A 658 18.06 23.01 -70.31
C VAL A 658 18.91 23.26 -69.01
N ASP A 659 18.22 23.17 -67.86
CA ASP A 659 18.59 22.72 -66.48
C ASP A 659 20.03 22.84 -65.94
N PRO A 660 20.21 23.51 -64.78
CA PRO A 660 20.91 22.83 -63.67
C PRO A 660 20.35 23.08 -62.26
N THR A 661 19.72 22.05 -61.69
CA THR A 661 20.11 21.36 -60.44
C THR A 661 21.11 22.01 -59.43
N GLN A 662 20.72 22.00 -58.13
CA GLN A 662 21.48 21.50 -56.94
C GLN A 662 22.28 22.39 -55.90
N ILE A 663 21.78 22.38 -54.64
CA ILE A 663 22.45 22.13 -53.30
C ILE A 663 23.26 23.36 -52.64
N PRO A 664 24.25 23.28 -51.68
CA PRO A 664 24.06 23.84 -50.28
C PRO A 664 25.22 24.55 -49.48
N LEU A 665 24.92 24.83 -48.18
CA LEU A 665 25.71 24.61 -46.91
C LEU A 665 26.67 25.69 -46.32
N LYS A 666 26.38 26.09 -45.05
CA LYS A 666 27.27 26.65 -43.95
C LYS A 666 28.09 27.93 -44.29
N LYS A 667 28.42 28.85 -43.36
CA LYS A 667 29.01 28.69 -41.99
C LYS A 667 29.13 30.06 -41.26
N GLY A 668 29.14 30.10 -39.91
CA GLY A 668 29.63 31.22 -39.06
C GLY A 668 28.65 32.39 -38.82
N THR A 669 28.78 33.23 -37.76
CA THR A 669 29.70 33.25 -36.59
C THR A 669 29.10 33.94 -35.34
N ASP A 670 29.23 33.29 -34.18
CA ASP A 670 29.59 33.76 -32.82
C ASP A 670 28.90 34.91 -32.04
N THR A 671 29.00 34.80 -30.69
CA THR A 671 28.74 35.78 -29.61
C THR A 671 27.25 35.99 -29.22
N VAL A 672 26.80 36.09 -27.94
CA VAL A 672 27.43 36.15 -26.58
C VAL A 672 26.63 35.25 -25.58
N TYR A 673 27.23 34.94 -24.40
CA TYR A 673 26.67 34.41 -23.14
C TYR A 673 25.25 34.91 -22.75
N SER A 674 24.47 34.24 -21.89
CA SER A 674 24.78 33.25 -20.80
C SER A 674 23.85 32.00 -20.88
N GLU A 675 24.20 30.79 -20.42
CA GLU A 675 24.63 30.34 -19.07
C GLU A 675 23.62 30.69 -17.95
N LEU A 676 23.31 29.87 -16.93
CA LEU A 676 23.59 28.46 -16.52
C LEU A 676 22.54 28.15 -15.39
N GLN A 677 22.25 26.94 -14.86
CA GLN A 677 22.80 25.58 -15.01
C GLN A 677 21.71 24.52 -14.71
N THR A 678 21.83 23.33 -15.28
CA THR A 678 21.13 22.10 -14.84
C THR A 678 22.08 21.17 -14.07
N THR A 679 21.54 20.43 -13.09
CA THR A 679 22.02 19.12 -12.63
C THR A 679 20.78 18.32 -12.21
N GLN A 680 20.38 17.17 -12.77
CA GLN A 680 21.08 15.90 -13.10
C GLN A 680 21.62 15.14 -11.88
N GLY A 681 21.39 13.81 -11.91
CA GLY A 681 21.91 12.83 -10.94
C GLY A 681 20.84 12.22 -10.03
N ALA A 682 20.80 10.90 -9.78
CA ALA A 682 20.61 9.74 -10.67
C ALA A 682 20.71 8.45 -9.84
N ILE A 683 19.90 7.41 -10.13
CA ILE A 683 20.03 6.01 -9.60
C ILE A 683 19.68 5.95 -8.07
N GLU A 684 18.99 4.95 -7.50
CA GLU A 684 19.15 3.49 -7.59
C GLU A 684 17.83 2.69 -7.31
N HIS A 685 17.90 1.36 -7.35
CA HIS A 685 16.80 0.42 -7.04
C HIS A 685 16.59 0.24 -5.52
N VAL A 686 15.36 -0.12 -5.11
CA VAL A 686 15.07 -1.23 -4.16
C VAL A 686 13.62 -1.71 -4.38
N ASN A 687 13.35 -2.98 -4.07
CA ASN A 687 12.04 -3.64 -4.18
C ASN A 687 11.44 -3.87 -2.79
N HIS A 688 10.14 -3.63 -2.57
CA HIS A 688 9.40 -4.22 -1.46
C HIS A 688 7.87 -4.29 -1.69
N GLN A 689 7.25 -5.30 -1.08
CA GLN A 689 5.80 -5.53 -1.04
C GLN A 689 5.12 -4.62 0.01
N GLY A 690 3.85 -4.28 -0.21
CA GLY A 690 3.05 -3.49 0.73
C GLY A 690 1.55 -3.64 0.50
N LEU A 691 0.98 -4.78 0.91
CA LEU A 691 -0.47 -4.94 1.06
C LEU A 691 -0.89 -4.21 2.35
N LEU A 692 -1.90 -3.35 2.29
CA LEU A 692 -2.51 -2.72 3.47
C LEU A 692 -4.02 -2.65 3.32
N GLU A 693 -4.71 -3.07 4.38
CA GLU A 693 -6.17 -3.05 4.50
C GLU A 693 -6.67 -1.62 4.78
N TYR A 694 -7.87 -1.30 4.29
CA TYR A 694 -8.64 -0.20 4.85
C TYR A 694 -9.44 -0.74 6.04
N ALA A 695 -9.17 -0.22 7.23
CA ALA A 695 -9.98 -0.49 8.42
C ALA A 695 -11.11 0.56 8.50
N ASP A 696 -12.36 0.09 8.63
CA ASP A 696 -13.50 0.98 8.86
C ASP A 696 -13.38 1.70 10.20
N LEU A 697 -13.66 3.01 10.20
CA LEU A 697 -13.69 3.83 11.41
C LEU A 697 -15.13 4.32 11.65
N ASN A 698 -15.84 3.64 12.55
CA ASN A 698 -17.18 4.07 12.97
C ASN A 698 -17.12 5.45 13.63
N HIS A 699 -18.08 6.32 13.28
CA HIS A 699 -18.39 7.54 14.02
C HIS A 699 -19.91 7.67 14.13
N ASP A 700 -20.43 7.34 15.31
CA ASP A 700 -21.80 7.65 15.69
C ASP A 700 -21.97 9.16 15.86
N LEU A 701 -23.06 9.70 15.31
CA LEU A 701 -23.54 11.06 15.57
C LEU A 701 -25.02 11.01 15.96
N PRO A 702 -25.43 11.69 17.04
CA PRO A 702 -26.80 11.62 17.54
C PRO A 702 -27.78 12.49 16.75
N GLU A 703 -29.06 12.11 16.76
CA GLU A 703 -30.17 12.88 16.21
C GLU A 703 -30.45 14.17 17.02
N PRO A 704 -30.86 15.28 16.38
CA PRO A 704 -31.48 16.42 17.05
C PRO A 704 -32.98 16.19 17.25
N VAL A 705 -33.54 16.77 18.32
CA VAL A 705 -34.98 16.75 18.62
C VAL A 705 -35.63 18.06 18.19
N ASP A 706 -36.66 17.97 17.33
CA ASP A 706 -37.97 18.65 17.43
C ASP A 706 -38.92 18.20 16.30
#